data_AF-A0A1V5D967-F1
#
_entry.id   AF-A0A1V5D967-F1
#
_cell.length_a   1.000
_cell.length_b   1.000
_cell.length_c   1.000
_cell.angle_alpha   90.00
_cell.angle_beta   90.00
_cell.angle_gamma   90.00
#
_symmetry.space_group_name_H-M   'P 1'
#
loop_
_entity.id
_entity.type
_entity.pdbx_description
1 polymer ?
#
loop_
_entity_poly.entity_id
_entity_poly.type
_entity_poly.pdbx_seq_one_letter_code
_entity_poly.pdbx_strand_id
1 'polypeptide(L)'
;MDQPLKTNGRAAAAQWIKEALASGKPALDEWQSKALFAAYGIPVPAGVLVRSEMEAAAAARRSGGRLVMKGIGAEIHHKTEAGLVVLGVEGAEAAAATYSLLAGRAAGFLEAVLVEEMIAGNRELMVGMKRDPVFGPAVAFGLGGVLTEALGDVVLAIAPVDERDAAELPDLIRARRLLGSFRGYPPVDRAALTKMIRAIGQMALDHPEIAEIDANPVLVQGDQPIAADALIILSPAPSSDQGQRTFKSNVRALLAPRSIAVVGASEDVTKWGGSALRNILDGGYSGKVYPVNARGGVFFGLQASESLEALPEAPDMALLAVGSQQGAPMLEQCARKGIPAAILIAAGFSETGASGAEAEREIARIASEGGITLMGPNCMGLISNEVQLHAVGFVSLHPPRGKLSFVSQSGNIGVMTTNNCQRRGIGIDKFASVGNEAQIGAVDVLEYLRDDPNTACIMMYVEGIDDGRRFLEVARRTSAVKPVVVLRAGLTEFGGKAAASHTGALAGSAAVWEAAARQAGVVTCTTAQEVVDLGSCLACLPLPEGRRIAVVTQGGGAGVMAADEVARHGLNLAELPAQLYASLDAMLPPFWSRRNPLDLVASAGGDVGPRVIKAVAECDAVDAVIVLSFLGVPTSATDDRAMTADGEFAGLIPWESSFLLSVAELMESTGKPILNVPDSPIRGSVFDFGRRYSPIVLSSPQAAALALDRMEWYGSRRRNRS
;
A
#
# COMPACT_ATOMS: atom_id res chain seq x y z
N MET A 1 -20.91 -27.27 40.90
CA MET A 1 -21.75 -26.59 39.88
C MET A 1 -21.17 -26.95 38.53
N ASP A 2 -21.76 -27.94 37.85
CA ASP A 2 -21.43 -28.29 36.46
C ASP A 2 -21.93 -27.15 35.56
N GLN A 3 -21.06 -26.21 35.18
CA GLN A 3 -21.38 -25.24 34.13
C GLN A 3 -20.76 -25.74 32.81
N PRO A 4 -21.55 -26.28 31.86
CA PRO A 4 -21.07 -26.45 30.49
C PRO A 4 -20.65 -25.09 29.92
N LEU A 5 -19.87 -25.08 28.84
CA LEU A 5 -19.60 -23.88 28.01
C LEU A 5 -20.93 -23.30 27.52
N LYS A 6 -21.66 -22.61 28.40
CA LYS A 6 -22.82 -21.79 28.07
C LYS A 6 -22.26 -20.49 27.52
N THR A 7 -22.91 -19.97 26.48
CA THR A 7 -22.66 -18.67 25.87
C THR A 7 -22.92 -17.55 26.88
N ASN A 8 -22.01 -17.37 27.84
CA ASN A 8 -21.96 -16.15 28.64
C ASN A 8 -21.62 -15.04 27.63
N GLY A 9 -22.62 -14.19 27.32
CA GLY A 9 -22.54 -13.23 26.22
C GLY A 9 -21.39 -12.22 26.37
N ARG A 10 -21.17 -11.38 25.35
CA ARG A 10 -20.06 -10.40 25.28
C ARG A 10 -19.87 -9.56 26.55
N ALA A 11 -20.94 -9.29 27.30
CA ALA A 11 -20.89 -8.58 28.59
C ALA A 11 -20.09 -9.32 29.68
N ALA A 12 -20.18 -10.64 29.76
CA ALA A 12 -19.41 -11.43 30.73
C ALA A 12 -17.92 -11.42 30.38
N ALA A 13 -17.57 -11.42 29.10
CA ALA A 13 -16.19 -11.33 28.66
C ALA A 13 -15.55 -9.96 28.98
N ALA A 14 -16.29 -8.87 28.82
CA ALA A 14 -15.83 -7.54 29.24
C ALA A 14 -15.50 -7.50 30.75
N GLN A 15 -16.31 -8.18 31.55
CA GLN A 15 -16.07 -8.29 33.00
C GLN A 15 -14.79 -9.09 33.30
N TRP A 16 -14.56 -10.23 32.65
CA TRP A 16 -13.33 -11.01 32.83
C TRP A 16 -12.07 -10.23 32.43
N ILE A 17 -12.10 -9.48 31.33
CA ILE A 17 -10.99 -8.63 30.89
C ILE A 17 -10.70 -7.56 31.97
N LYS A 18 -11.74 -6.90 32.48
CA LYS A 18 -11.61 -5.89 33.53
C LYS A 18 -11.04 -6.47 34.83
N GLU A 19 -11.51 -7.64 35.25
CA GLU A 19 -11.02 -8.34 36.44
C GLU A 19 -9.57 -8.81 36.28
N ALA A 20 -9.21 -9.35 35.11
CA ALA A 20 -7.86 -9.77 34.79
C ALA A 20 -6.88 -8.57 34.86
N LEU A 21 -7.21 -7.45 34.21
CA LEU A 21 -6.39 -6.24 34.28
C LEU A 21 -6.30 -5.66 35.69
N ALA A 22 -7.41 -5.60 36.43
CA ALA A 22 -7.42 -5.10 37.81
C ALA A 22 -6.58 -5.97 38.77
N SER A 23 -6.45 -7.27 38.47
CA SER A 23 -5.63 -8.21 39.23
C SER A 23 -4.20 -8.34 38.69
N GLY A 24 -3.81 -7.55 37.68
CA GLY A 24 -2.48 -7.58 37.09
C GLY A 24 -2.19 -8.83 36.26
N LYS A 25 -3.22 -9.61 35.90
CA LYS A 25 -3.07 -10.80 35.05
C LYS A 25 -2.88 -10.38 33.59
N PRO A 26 -1.80 -10.84 32.91
CA PRO A 26 -1.49 -10.43 31.55
C PRO A 26 -2.31 -11.17 30.48
N ALA A 27 -3.11 -12.16 30.85
CA ALA A 27 -3.87 -12.99 29.93
C ALA A 27 -5.15 -13.53 30.57
N LEU A 28 -6.12 -13.90 29.73
CA LEU A 28 -7.25 -14.75 30.14
C LEU A 28 -6.81 -16.22 30.17
N ASP A 29 -7.43 -17.02 31.03
CA ASP A 29 -7.21 -18.47 30.98
C ASP A 29 -7.87 -19.10 29.72
N GLU A 30 -7.51 -20.35 29.42
CA GLU A 30 -8.01 -21.07 28.24
C GLU A 30 -9.54 -21.15 28.20
N TRP A 31 -10.18 -21.36 29.35
CA TRP A 31 -11.64 -21.48 29.44
C TRP A 31 -12.32 -20.14 29.15
N GLN A 32 -11.84 -19.06 29.77
CA GLN A 32 -12.30 -17.70 29.54
C GLN A 32 -12.10 -17.30 28.06
N SER A 33 -10.94 -17.64 27.50
CA SER A 33 -10.61 -17.36 26.09
C SER A 33 -11.55 -18.10 25.13
N LYS A 34 -11.80 -19.40 25.36
CA LYS A 34 -12.76 -20.19 24.57
C LYS A 34 -14.21 -19.74 24.74
N ALA A 35 -14.60 -19.36 25.95
CA ALA A 35 -15.93 -18.81 26.19
C ALA A 35 -16.14 -17.49 25.43
N LEU A 36 -15.12 -16.64 25.37
CA LEU A 36 -15.13 -15.41 24.56
C LEU A 36 -15.16 -15.74 23.05
N PHE A 37 -14.37 -16.70 22.57
CA PHE A 37 -14.45 -17.19 21.17
C PHE A 37 -15.88 -17.64 20.82
N ALA A 38 -16.49 -18.49 21.65
CA ALA A 38 -17.86 -18.97 21.45
C ALA A 38 -18.89 -17.83 21.48
N ALA A 39 -18.71 -16.80 22.32
CA ALA A 39 -19.56 -15.62 22.36
C ALA A 39 -19.51 -14.76 21.08
N TYR A 40 -18.43 -14.89 20.29
CA TYR A 40 -18.29 -14.29 18.96
C TYR A 40 -18.61 -15.27 17.82
N GLY A 41 -19.07 -16.48 18.14
CA GLY A 41 -19.47 -17.49 17.16
C GLY A 41 -18.30 -18.29 16.57
N ILE A 42 -17.13 -18.25 17.19
CA ILE A 42 -15.98 -19.08 16.80
C ILE A 42 -16.18 -20.49 17.39
N PRO A 43 -16.21 -21.57 16.57
CA PRO A 43 -16.35 -22.92 17.08
C PRO A 43 -15.16 -23.35 17.94
N VAL A 44 -15.46 -23.90 19.12
CA VAL A 44 -14.49 -24.47 20.07
C VAL A 44 -14.97 -25.87 20.49
N PRO A 45 -14.07 -26.78 20.93
CA PRO A 45 -14.47 -28.08 21.44
C PRO A 45 -15.45 -27.97 22.60
N ALA A 46 -16.41 -28.89 22.69
CA ALA A 46 -17.28 -28.99 23.85
C ALA A 46 -16.44 -29.42 25.06
N GLY A 47 -16.59 -28.71 26.18
CA GLY A 47 -15.80 -28.97 27.37
C GLY A 47 -16.42 -28.49 28.68
N VAL A 48 -15.82 -28.95 29.78
CA VAL A 48 -16.17 -28.59 31.16
C VAL A 48 -14.92 -28.42 32.01
N LEU A 49 -14.98 -27.48 32.96
CA LEU A 49 -13.97 -27.36 34.01
C LEU A 49 -14.26 -28.35 35.14
N VAL A 50 -13.24 -29.09 35.55
CA VAL A 50 -13.27 -30.02 36.69
C VAL A 50 -12.20 -29.66 37.71
N ARG A 51 -12.51 -29.86 38.98
CA ARG A 51 -11.63 -29.55 40.13
C ARG A 51 -11.29 -30.77 40.98
N SER A 52 -11.64 -31.96 40.50
CA SER A 52 -11.27 -33.22 41.15
C SER A 52 -11.22 -34.38 40.16
N GLU A 53 -10.52 -35.44 40.56
CA GLU A 53 -10.50 -36.72 39.85
C GLU A 53 -11.90 -37.30 39.63
N MET A 54 -12.79 -37.14 40.63
CA MET A 54 -14.17 -37.60 40.57
C MET A 54 -14.98 -36.84 39.51
N GLU A 55 -14.80 -35.51 39.45
CA GLU A 55 -15.42 -34.67 38.42
C GLU A 55 -14.86 -34.98 37.03
N ALA A 56 -13.56 -35.23 36.90
CA ALA A 56 -12.94 -35.65 35.63
C ALA A 56 -13.50 -36.99 35.13
N ALA A 57 -13.61 -37.98 36.01
CA ALA A 57 -14.22 -39.27 35.69
C ALA A 57 -15.70 -39.13 35.30
N ALA A 58 -16.45 -38.26 35.98
CA ALA A 58 -17.85 -37.99 35.64
C ALA A 58 -17.98 -37.30 34.28
N ALA A 59 -17.12 -36.32 33.97
CA ALA A 59 -17.06 -35.69 32.66
C ALA A 59 -16.76 -36.71 31.55
N ALA A 60 -15.81 -37.62 31.79
CA ALA A 60 -15.46 -38.66 30.83
C ALA A 60 -16.57 -39.69 30.61
N ARG A 61 -17.37 -40.03 31.61
CA ARG A 61 -18.55 -40.92 31.42
C ARG A 61 -19.65 -40.29 30.58
N ARG A 62 -19.76 -38.96 30.62
CA ARG A 62 -20.73 -38.20 29.82
C ARG A 62 -20.27 -38.06 28.37
N SER A 63 -18.95 -38.08 28.15
CA SER A 63 -18.36 -38.09 26.80
C SER A 63 -18.32 -39.50 26.24
N GLY A 64 -18.69 -39.66 24.96
CA GLY A 64 -18.68 -40.95 24.26
C GLY A 64 -17.41 -41.23 23.46
N GLY A 65 -16.38 -40.38 23.57
CA GLY A 65 -15.19 -40.42 22.69
C GLY A 65 -13.88 -40.09 23.40
N ARG A 66 -12.83 -39.87 22.60
CA ARG A 66 -11.51 -39.43 23.08
C ARG A 66 -11.59 -38.02 23.65
N LEU A 67 -10.86 -37.80 24.74
CA LEU A 67 -10.82 -36.53 25.44
C LEU A 67 -9.43 -35.90 25.38
N VAL A 68 -9.41 -34.58 25.56
CA VAL A 68 -8.24 -33.79 25.88
C VAL A 68 -8.41 -33.22 27.27
N MET A 69 -7.36 -33.28 28.09
CA MET A 69 -7.35 -32.69 29.43
C MET A 69 -6.22 -31.66 29.51
N LYS A 70 -6.57 -30.41 29.81
CA LYS A 70 -5.63 -29.28 29.89
C LYS A 70 -5.64 -28.68 31.30
N GLY A 71 -4.47 -28.53 31.92
CA GLY A 71 -4.35 -27.86 33.22
C GLY A 71 -4.59 -26.34 33.11
N ILE A 72 -5.36 -25.78 34.04
CA ILE A 72 -5.69 -24.36 34.16
C ILE A 72 -5.10 -23.80 35.46
N GLY A 73 -4.47 -22.64 35.39
CA GLY A 73 -3.97 -21.91 36.56
C GLY A 73 -3.44 -20.52 36.17
N ALA A 74 -3.50 -19.56 37.10
CA ALA A 74 -3.10 -18.18 36.83
C ALA A 74 -1.64 -18.00 36.38
N GLU A 75 -0.74 -18.91 36.76
CA GLU A 75 0.69 -18.88 36.42
C GLU A 75 1.06 -19.82 35.25
N ILE A 76 0.06 -20.44 34.61
CA ILE A 76 0.27 -21.47 33.59
C ILE A 76 0.02 -20.88 32.18
N HIS A 77 1.06 -20.30 31.58
CA HIS A 77 0.99 -19.67 30.25
C HIS A 77 1.41 -20.62 29.11
N HIS A 78 2.50 -21.39 29.26
CA HIS A 78 3.02 -22.34 28.25
C HIS A 78 2.71 -23.80 28.61
N LYS A 79 1.43 -24.18 28.48
CA LYS A 79 0.88 -25.48 28.92
C LYS A 79 1.56 -26.70 28.29
N THR A 80 1.84 -26.66 26.99
CA THR A 80 2.39 -27.80 26.24
C THR A 80 3.81 -28.15 26.68
N GLU A 81 4.66 -27.13 26.88
CA GLU A 81 6.05 -27.30 27.33
C GLU A 81 6.14 -27.79 28.77
N ALA A 82 5.19 -27.39 29.62
CA ALA A 82 5.04 -27.89 30.99
C ALA A 82 4.39 -29.30 31.06
N GLY A 83 4.03 -29.90 29.91
CA GLY A 83 3.34 -31.18 29.86
C GLY A 83 1.94 -31.14 30.47
N LEU A 84 1.28 -29.98 30.47
CA LEU A 84 -0.04 -29.78 31.07
C LEU A 84 -1.20 -29.99 30.08
N VAL A 85 -0.92 -30.61 28.94
CA VAL A 85 -1.90 -31.05 27.94
C VAL A 85 -1.73 -32.54 27.74
N VAL A 86 -2.81 -33.31 27.95
CA VAL A 86 -2.85 -34.75 27.70
C VAL A 86 -3.95 -35.04 26.67
N LEU A 87 -3.53 -35.60 25.54
CA LEU A 87 -4.40 -35.94 24.41
C LEU A 87 -4.80 -37.43 24.46
N GLY A 88 -5.96 -37.76 23.88
CA GLY A 88 -6.37 -39.15 23.66
C GLY A 88 -6.78 -39.90 24.93
N VAL A 89 -7.30 -39.19 25.93
CA VAL A 89 -7.77 -39.80 27.17
C VAL A 89 -9.09 -40.52 26.92
N GLU A 90 -9.13 -41.83 27.18
CA GLU A 90 -10.32 -42.67 26.95
C GLU A 90 -10.80 -43.31 28.25
N GLY A 91 -12.05 -43.06 28.60
CA GLY A 91 -12.70 -43.69 29.76
C GLY A 91 -12.46 -42.98 31.10
N ALA A 92 -13.31 -43.31 32.07
CA ALA A 92 -13.39 -42.63 33.37
C ALA A 92 -12.13 -42.80 34.23
N GLU A 93 -11.52 -43.99 34.21
CA GLU A 93 -10.31 -44.29 34.98
C GLU A 93 -9.10 -43.52 34.44
N ALA A 94 -8.94 -43.48 33.12
CA ALA A 94 -7.86 -42.72 32.48
C ALA A 94 -8.00 -41.21 32.74
N ALA A 95 -9.23 -40.68 32.75
CA ALA A 95 -9.48 -39.29 33.06
C ALA A 95 -9.14 -38.92 34.52
N ALA A 96 -9.52 -39.76 35.48
CA ALA A 96 -9.13 -39.59 36.88
C ALA A 96 -7.61 -39.60 37.05
N ALA A 97 -6.93 -40.61 36.48
CA ALA A 97 -5.47 -40.70 36.53
C ALA A 97 -4.76 -39.51 35.86
N THR A 98 -5.33 -39.01 34.76
CA THR A 98 -4.81 -37.82 34.07
C THR A 98 -4.96 -36.57 34.90
N TYR A 99 -6.06 -36.43 35.66
CA TYR A 99 -6.21 -35.32 36.61
C TYR A 99 -5.09 -35.33 37.66
N SER A 100 -4.82 -36.49 38.29
CA SER A 100 -3.74 -36.63 39.28
C SER A 100 -2.37 -36.31 38.67
N LEU A 101 -2.13 -36.76 37.43
CA LEU A 101 -0.90 -36.46 36.69
C LEU A 101 -0.71 -34.96 36.48
N LEU A 102 -1.75 -34.25 36.02
CA LEU A 102 -1.71 -32.80 35.81
C LEU A 102 -1.51 -32.04 37.12
N ALA A 103 -2.19 -32.46 38.19
CA ALA A 103 -2.02 -31.87 39.52
C ALA A 103 -0.59 -32.02 40.04
N GLY A 104 0.02 -33.19 39.81
CA GLY A 104 1.43 -33.44 40.15
C GLY A 104 2.40 -32.57 39.34
N ARG A 105 2.16 -32.42 38.02
CA ARG A 105 3.00 -31.59 37.13
C ARG A 105 2.91 -30.10 37.45
N ALA A 106 1.74 -29.62 37.86
CA ALA A 106 1.50 -28.22 38.15
C ALA A 106 2.02 -27.75 39.52
N ALA A 107 2.59 -28.65 40.35
CA ALA A 107 3.29 -28.33 41.60
C ALA A 107 2.54 -27.35 42.56
N GLY A 108 1.20 -27.39 42.60
CA GLY A 108 0.38 -26.53 43.45
C GLY A 108 -0.27 -25.32 42.76
N PHE A 109 0.05 -25.07 41.48
CA PHE A 109 -0.51 -23.96 40.68
C PHE A 109 -1.75 -24.35 39.87
N LEU A 110 -2.25 -25.60 40.00
CA LEU A 110 -3.44 -26.07 39.30
C LEU A 110 -4.71 -25.57 39.99
N GLU A 111 -5.49 -24.74 39.30
CA GLU A 111 -6.79 -24.26 39.77
C GLU A 111 -7.94 -25.17 39.32
N ALA A 112 -7.85 -25.70 38.10
CA ALA A 112 -8.81 -26.62 37.50
C ALA A 112 -8.17 -27.39 36.34
N VAL A 113 -8.89 -28.39 35.83
CA VAL A 113 -8.57 -29.05 34.54
C VAL A 113 -9.74 -28.83 33.59
N LEU A 114 -9.45 -28.40 32.37
CA LEU A 114 -10.39 -28.32 31.28
C LEU A 114 -10.44 -29.68 30.57
N VAL A 115 -11.60 -30.35 30.62
CA VAL A 115 -11.86 -31.63 29.93
C VAL A 115 -12.69 -31.35 28.69
N GLU A 116 -12.15 -31.69 27.52
CA GLU A 116 -12.73 -31.39 26.20
C GLU A 116 -12.83 -32.62 25.31
N GLU A 117 -13.77 -32.60 24.37
CA GLU A 117 -13.78 -33.54 23.25
C GLU A 117 -12.50 -33.37 22.40
N MET A 118 -11.86 -34.50 22.06
CA MET A 118 -10.70 -34.48 21.18
C MET A 118 -11.13 -34.33 19.73
N ILE A 119 -10.81 -33.19 19.13
CA ILE A 119 -11.06 -32.93 17.71
C ILE A 119 -10.05 -33.71 16.86
N ALA A 120 -10.56 -34.56 15.97
CA ALA A 120 -9.76 -35.26 14.97
C ALA A 120 -9.71 -34.42 13.68
N GLY A 121 -8.66 -33.60 13.54
CA GLY A 121 -8.39 -32.81 12.33
C GLY A 121 -7.09 -33.25 11.67
N ASN A 122 -7.08 -33.29 10.33
CA ASN A 122 -5.89 -33.62 9.53
C ASN A 122 -5.26 -32.39 8.87
N ARG A 123 -5.82 -31.21 9.14
CA ARG A 123 -5.35 -29.91 8.67
C ARG A 123 -5.33 -28.98 9.87
N GLU A 124 -4.19 -28.31 10.06
CA GLU A 124 -3.98 -27.33 11.12
C GLU A 124 -3.81 -25.96 10.47
N LEU A 125 -4.67 -25.03 10.84
CA LEU A 125 -4.66 -23.63 10.44
C LEU A 125 -4.43 -22.77 11.69
N MET A 126 -4.19 -21.48 11.50
CA MET A 126 -4.17 -20.52 12.60
C MET A 126 -4.95 -19.27 12.22
N VAL A 127 -5.60 -18.69 13.22
CA VAL A 127 -6.18 -17.35 13.14
C VAL A 127 -5.72 -16.60 14.37
N GLY A 128 -5.12 -15.43 14.19
CA GLY A 128 -4.66 -14.63 15.30
C GLY A 128 -4.94 -13.16 15.10
N MET A 129 -4.60 -12.35 16.09
CA MET A 129 -4.59 -10.91 16.00
C MET A 129 -3.49 -10.37 16.88
N LYS A 130 -2.72 -9.41 16.37
CA LYS A 130 -1.81 -8.62 17.18
C LYS A 130 -2.06 -7.14 16.93
N ARG A 131 -1.98 -6.34 17.98
CA ARG A 131 -2.14 -4.89 17.86
C ARG A 131 -0.84 -4.25 17.35
N ASP A 132 -0.89 -3.73 16.13
CA ASP A 132 0.16 -2.89 15.56
C ASP A 132 0.04 -1.45 16.10
N PRO A 133 1.16 -0.78 16.44
CA PRO A 133 1.14 0.56 17.02
C PRO A 133 0.65 1.65 16.04
N VAL A 134 0.76 1.42 14.72
CA VAL A 134 0.42 2.40 13.67
C VAL A 134 -0.96 2.11 13.09
N PHE A 135 -1.23 0.85 12.74
CA PHE A 135 -2.46 0.44 12.06
C PHE A 135 -3.54 -0.10 13.01
N GLY A 136 -3.20 -0.40 14.27
CA GLY A 136 -4.12 -1.01 15.22
C GLY A 136 -4.22 -2.54 15.04
N PRO A 137 -5.38 -3.17 15.30
CA PRO A 137 -5.49 -4.63 15.22
C PRO A 137 -5.17 -5.18 13.83
N ALA A 138 -4.13 -6.01 13.74
CA ALA A 138 -3.77 -6.77 12.55
C ALA A 138 -4.15 -8.25 12.77
N VAL A 139 -5.15 -8.71 12.04
CA VAL A 139 -5.64 -10.09 12.03
C VAL A 139 -4.75 -10.94 11.11
N ALA A 140 -4.28 -12.07 11.62
CA ALA A 140 -3.46 -13.03 10.92
C ALA A 140 -4.26 -14.29 10.55
N PHE A 141 -4.01 -14.83 9.36
CA PHE A 141 -4.49 -16.14 8.93
C PHE A 141 -3.33 -16.90 8.29
N GLY A 142 -3.20 -18.19 8.58
CA GLY A 142 -2.11 -18.99 8.03
C GLY A 142 -2.22 -20.48 8.30
N LEU A 143 -1.16 -21.20 7.96
CA LEU A 143 -0.97 -22.57 8.43
C LEU A 143 -0.74 -22.58 9.95
N GLY A 144 -1.33 -23.56 10.64
CA GLY A 144 -1.22 -23.78 12.08
C GLY A 144 -0.30 -24.93 12.45
N GLY A 145 -0.07 -25.07 13.75
CA GLY A 145 0.73 -26.15 14.32
C GLY A 145 2.25 -25.94 14.24
N VAL A 146 2.98 -27.05 14.39
CA VAL A 146 4.45 -27.05 14.47
C VAL A 146 5.11 -26.55 13.18
N LEU A 147 4.42 -26.63 12.05
CA LEU A 147 4.93 -26.19 10.75
C LEU A 147 4.78 -24.68 10.53
N THR A 148 4.00 -23.96 11.35
CA THR A 148 3.79 -22.51 11.25
C THR A 148 5.10 -21.75 11.35
N GLU A 149 5.87 -22.01 12.41
CA GLU A 149 7.16 -21.34 12.66
C GLU A 149 8.20 -21.66 11.58
N ALA A 150 8.17 -22.89 11.07
CA ALA A 150 9.12 -23.35 10.07
C ALA A 150 8.85 -22.79 8.65
N LEU A 151 7.59 -22.55 8.30
CA LEU A 151 7.20 -22.16 6.94
C LEU A 151 6.84 -20.67 6.80
N GLY A 152 6.41 -20.01 7.89
CA GLY A 152 6.05 -18.59 7.88
C GLY A 152 4.93 -18.23 6.90
N ASP A 153 4.03 -19.16 6.59
CA ASP A 153 2.94 -18.97 5.62
C ASP A 153 1.72 -18.32 6.28
N VAL A 154 1.88 -17.03 6.58
CA VAL A 154 0.89 -16.18 7.26
C VAL A 154 0.61 -14.93 6.44
N VAL A 155 -0.65 -14.56 6.36
CA VAL A 155 -1.12 -13.34 5.70
C VAL A 155 -1.92 -12.49 6.69
N LEU A 156 -1.89 -11.17 6.49
CA LEU A 156 -2.48 -10.20 7.42
C LEU A 156 -3.62 -9.41 6.78
N ALA A 157 -4.53 -8.93 7.64
CA ALA A 157 -5.52 -7.89 7.37
C ALA A 157 -5.64 -6.94 8.57
N ILE A 158 -5.90 -5.68 8.33
CA ILE A 158 -6.12 -4.64 9.34
C ILE A 158 -7.62 -4.57 9.66
N ALA A 159 -7.97 -4.53 10.94
CA ALA A 159 -9.35 -4.35 11.38
C ALA A 159 -9.81 -2.89 11.18
N PRO A 160 -11.09 -2.64 10.84
CA PRO A 160 -12.17 -3.62 10.66
C PRO A 160 -11.98 -4.47 9.40
N VAL A 161 -12.10 -5.79 9.57
CA VAL A 161 -12.01 -6.75 8.45
C VAL A 161 -13.41 -6.98 7.89
N ASP A 162 -13.64 -6.52 6.66
CA ASP A 162 -14.91 -6.76 5.97
C ASP A 162 -14.98 -8.18 5.37
N GLU A 163 -16.15 -8.55 4.85
CA GLU A 163 -16.40 -9.88 4.26
C GLU A 163 -15.41 -10.19 3.13
N ARG A 164 -15.11 -9.20 2.29
CA ARG A 164 -14.22 -9.35 1.16
C ARG A 164 -12.79 -9.56 1.62
N ASP A 165 -12.30 -8.73 2.53
CA ASP A 165 -10.95 -8.82 3.07
C ASP A 165 -10.72 -10.19 3.74
N ALA A 166 -11.70 -10.67 4.51
CA ALA A 166 -11.63 -11.97 5.17
C ALA A 166 -11.76 -13.16 4.20
N ALA A 167 -12.57 -13.06 3.15
CA ALA A 167 -12.70 -14.10 2.13
C ALA A 167 -11.46 -14.19 1.22
N GLU A 168 -10.68 -13.11 1.10
CA GLU A 168 -9.45 -13.06 0.31
C GLU A 168 -8.26 -13.75 1.01
N LEU A 169 -8.14 -13.64 2.34
CA LEU A 169 -6.97 -14.18 3.08
C LEU A 169 -6.65 -15.66 2.77
N PRO A 170 -7.63 -16.58 2.71
CA PRO A 170 -7.38 -17.98 2.38
C PRO A 170 -6.76 -18.22 1.00
N ASP A 171 -6.92 -17.29 0.05
CA ASP A 171 -6.33 -17.38 -1.29
C ASP A 171 -4.91 -16.81 -1.37
N LEU A 172 -4.48 -16.06 -0.35
CA LEU A 172 -3.18 -15.41 -0.31
C LEU A 172 -2.07 -16.28 0.28
N ILE A 173 -2.41 -17.28 1.10
CA ILE A 173 -1.42 -18.20 1.64
C ILE A 173 -0.81 -19.06 0.52
N ARG A 174 0.48 -19.39 0.64
CA ARG A 174 1.20 -20.24 -0.33
C ARG A 174 0.60 -21.64 -0.37
N ALA A 175 0.18 -22.15 0.78
CA ALA A 175 -0.42 -23.47 0.94
C ALA A 175 -1.93 -23.52 0.68
N ARG A 176 -2.52 -22.54 -0.03
CA ARG A 176 -3.97 -22.47 -0.34
C ARG A 176 -4.56 -23.75 -0.93
N ARG A 177 -3.75 -24.59 -1.59
CA ARG A 177 -4.17 -25.90 -2.11
C ARG A 177 -4.66 -26.87 -1.01
N LEU A 178 -4.17 -26.73 0.23
CA LEU A 178 -4.62 -27.54 1.38
C LEU A 178 -6.05 -27.21 1.82
N LEU A 179 -6.56 -26.04 1.42
CA LEU A 179 -7.93 -25.62 1.70
C LEU A 179 -8.94 -26.25 0.73
N GLY A 180 -8.48 -26.73 -0.43
CA GLY A 180 -9.29 -27.49 -1.38
C GLY A 180 -9.50 -28.93 -0.96
N SER A 181 -10.05 -29.74 -1.86
CA SER A 181 -10.08 -31.20 -1.69
C SER A 181 -8.66 -31.75 -1.71
N PHE A 182 -8.28 -32.51 -0.68
CA PHE A 182 -6.91 -33.01 -0.54
C PHE A 182 -6.91 -34.40 0.10
N ARG A 183 -6.27 -35.38 -0.55
CA ARG A 183 -6.07 -36.76 -0.03
C ARG A 183 -7.34 -37.40 0.59
N GLY A 184 -8.50 -37.22 -0.04
CA GLY A 184 -9.78 -37.78 0.43
C GLY A 184 -10.52 -36.92 1.47
N TYR A 185 -9.96 -35.79 1.90
CA TYR A 185 -10.64 -34.81 2.75
C TYR A 185 -11.46 -33.82 1.90
N PRO A 186 -12.67 -33.43 2.35
CA PRO A 186 -13.47 -32.42 1.67
C PRO A 186 -12.77 -31.04 1.71
N PRO A 187 -13.14 -30.11 0.82
CA PRO A 187 -12.66 -28.74 0.93
C PRO A 187 -13.03 -28.14 2.29
N VAL A 188 -12.20 -27.23 2.80
CA VAL A 188 -12.50 -26.50 4.04
C VAL A 188 -13.68 -25.57 3.79
N ASP A 189 -14.59 -25.44 4.76
CA ASP A 189 -15.68 -24.48 4.71
C ASP A 189 -15.13 -23.05 4.76
N ARG A 190 -15.07 -22.42 3.58
CA ARG A 190 -14.57 -21.06 3.41
C ARG A 190 -15.43 -20.02 4.12
N ALA A 191 -16.76 -20.22 4.16
CA ALA A 191 -17.65 -19.29 4.83
C ALA A 191 -17.45 -19.33 6.36
N ALA A 192 -17.19 -20.50 6.92
CA ALA A 192 -16.83 -20.65 8.33
C ALA A 192 -15.49 -19.96 8.65
N LEU A 193 -14.47 -20.12 7.81
CA LEU A 193 -13.18 -19.41 7.95
C LEU A 193 -13.37 -17.88 7.90
N THR A 194 -14.11 -17.37 6.92
CA THR A 194 -14.40 -15.94 6.77
C THR A 194 -15.08 -15.39 8.03
N LYS A 195 -16.08 -16.09 8.58
CA LYS A 195 -16.73 -15.70 9.84
C LYS A 195 -15.76 -15.69 11.01
N MET A 196 -14.90 -16.70 11.14
CA MET A 196 -13.90 -16.78 12.21
C MET A 196 -12.90 -15.62 12.15
N ILE A 197 -12.34 -15.32 10.98
CA ILE A 197 -11.40 -14.20 10.76
C ILE A 197 -12.06 -12.86 11.14
N ARG A 198 -13.31 -12.63 10.69
CA ARG A 198 -14.06 -11.42 11.03
C ARG A 198 -14.38 -11.33 12.53
N ALA A 199 -14.73 -12.44 13.15
CA ALA A 199 -15.01 -12.52 14.58
C ALA A 199 -13.79 -12.10 15.42
N ILE A 200 -12.60 -12.58 15.06
CA ILE A 200 -11.33 -12.18 15.69
C ILE A 200 -11.07 -10.68 15.51
N GLY A 201 -11.25 -10.15 14.29
CA GLY A 201 -11.12 -8.72 14.03
C GLY A 201 -12.11 -7.87 14.83
N GLN A 202 -13.37 -8.30 14.94
CA GLN A 202 -14.40 -7.60 15.71
C GLN A 202 -14.10 -7.64 17.21
N MET A 203 -13.62 -8.77 17.73
CA MET A 203 -13.24 -8.92 19.13
C MET A 203 -12.15 -7.92 19.54
N ALA A 204 -11.17 -7.69 18.67
CA ALA A 204 -10.10 -6.72 18.89
C ALA A 204 -10.55 -5.24 18.87
N LEU A 205 -11.67 -4.96 18.21
CA LEU A 205 -12.31 -3.63 18.17
C LEU A 205 -13.21 -3.40 19.39
N ASP A 206 -14.02 -4.40 19.75
CA ASP A 206 -14.93 -4.37 20.90
C ASP A 206 -14.14 -4.31 22.23
N HIS A 207 -12.92 -4.83 22.25
CA HIS A 207 -12.04 -4.88 23.42
C HIS A 207 -10.63 -4.32 23.10
N PRO A 208 -10.43 -2.98 23.18
CA PRO A 208 -9.14 -2.34 22.97
C PRO A 208 -8.00 -2.83 23.87
N GLU A 209 -8.36 -3.42 25.02
CA GLU A 209 -7.46 -4.03 26.00
C GLU A 209 -6.81 -5.32 25.53
N ILE A 210 -7.35 -5.97 24.48
CA ILE A 210 -6.74 -7.18 23.94
C ILE A 210 -5.52 -6.77 23.10
N ALA A 211 -4.34 -7.20 23.52
CA ALA A 211 -3.08 -6.98 22.83
C ALA A 211 -2.84 -8.04 21.75
N GLU A 212 -3.18 -9.30 22.07
CA GLU A 212 -2.95 -10.45 21.20
C GLU A 212 -4.09 -11.47 21.35
N ILE A 213 -4.47 -12.10 20.24
CA ILE A 213 -5.33 -13.28 20.18
C ILE A 213 -4.58 -14.33 19.37
N ASP A 214 -4.52 -15.56 19.86
CA ASP A 214 -3.99 -16.69 19.11
C ASP A 214 -4.95 -17.89 19.19
N ALA A 215 -5.48 -18.28 18.04
CA ALA A 215 -6.21 -19.52 17.84
C ALA A 215 -5.32 -20.47 17.05
N ASN A 216 -4.49 -21.24 17.75
CA ASN A 216 -3.53 -22.15 17.14
C ASN A 216 -3.35 -23.45 17.96
N PRO A 217 -3.75 -24.62 17.42
CA PRO A 217 -4.27 -24.83 16.08
C PRO A 217 -5.78 -24.59 15.97
N VAL A 218 -6.20 -24.13 14.79
CA VAL A 218 -7.55 -24.31 14.25
C VAL A 218 -7.55 -25.61 13.45
N LEU A 219 -8.21 -26.64 14.01
CA LEU A 219 -8.31 -27.97 13.41
C LEU A 219 -9.50 -28.04 12.46
N VAL A 220 -9.32 -28.65 11.29
CA VAL A 220 -10.44 -28.90 10.36
C VAL A 220 -10.98 -30.31 10.53
N GLN A 221 -12.17 -30.43 11.13
CA GLN A 221 -12.89 -31.69 11.30
C GLN A 221 -13.95 -31.83 10.20
N GLY A 222 -13.75 -32.78 9.28
CA GLY A 222 -14.51 -32.80 8.03
C GLY A 222 -14.15 -31.56 7.21
N ASP A 223 -15.10 -30.63 7.06
CA ASP A 223 -14.91 -29.32 6.44
C ASP A 223 -14.90 -28.15 7.45
N GLN A 224 -15.30 -28.36 8.71
CA GLN A 224 -15.49 -27.29 9.67
C GLN A 224 -14.19 -26.93 10.41
N PRO A 225 -13.78 -25.64 10.44
CA PRO A 225 -12.67 -25.17 11.26
C PRO A 225 -13.10 -24.97 12.73
N ILE A 226 -12.33 -25.54 13.65
CA ILE A 226 -12.58 -25.50 15.10
C ILE A 226 -11.30 -25.05 15.82
N ALA A 227 -11.38 -23.99 16.64
CA ALA A 227 -10.26 -23.49 17.43
C ALA A 227 -10.00 -24.43 18.62
N ALA A 228 -8.97 -25.29 18.49
CA ALA A 228 -8.64 -26.29 19.51
C ALA A 228 -7.90 -25.70 20.71
N ASP A 229 -7.20 -24.58 20.52
CA ASP A 229 -6.55 -23.78 21.55
C ASP A 229 -6.98 -22.31 21.43
N ALA A 230 -6.95 -21.58 22.53
CA ALA A 230 -7.27 -20.15 22.56
C ALA A 230 -6.42 -19.41 23.59
N LEU A 231 -5.62 -18.46 23.13
CA LEU A 231 -4.84 -17.56 23.97
C LEU A 231 -5.28 -16.12 23.71
N ILE A 232 -5.53 -15.37 24.79
CA ILE A 232 -5.83 -13.94 24.75
C ILE A 232 -4.93 -13.22 25.73
N ILE A 233 -4.06 -12.37 25.20
CA ILE A 233 -3.13 -11.53 25.98
C ILE A 233 -3.72 -10.13 26.08
N LEU A 234 -3.66 -9.56 27.28
CA LEU A 234 -4.21 -8.27 27.63
C LEU A 234 -3.09 -7.25 27.86
N SER A 235 -3.37 -6.00 27.52
CA SER A 235 -2.59 -4.82 27.90
C SER A 235 -3.56 -3.71 28.31
N PRO A 236 -3.10 -2.69 29.06
CA PRO A 236 -3.86 -1.46 29.18
C PRO A 236 -4.31 -0.97 27.80
N ALA A 237 -5.55 -0.50 27.70
CA ALA A 237 -6.04 0.07 26.44
C ALA A 237 -5.06 1.17 26.00
N PRO A 238 -4.67 1.21 24.70
CA PRO A 238 -3.82 2.28 24.21
C PRO A 238 -4.51 3.62 24.50
N SER A 239 -3.72 4.60 24.96
CA SER A 239 -4.24 5.95 25.21
C SER A 239 -4.88 6.46 23.92
N SER A 240 -6.12 6.95 24.01
CA SER A 240 -6.84 7.56 22.89
C SER A 240 -6.27 8.93 22.51
N ASP A 241 -5.02 9.22 22.88
CA ASP A 241 -4.35 10.51 22.78
C ASP A 241 -3.83 10.81 21.38
N GLN A 242 -4.30 10.07 20.37
CA GLN A 242 -4.31 10.55 19.00
C GLN A 242 -5.34 11.69 18.94
N GLY A 243 -4.92 12.86 19.44
CA GLY A 243 -5.74 14.06 19.55
C GLY A 243 -6.48 14.28 18.24
N GLN A 244 -7.80 14.39 18.32
CA GLN A 244 -8.60 14.82 17.18
C GLN A 244 -7.95 16.08 16.62
N ARG A 245 -7.48 16.03 15.37
CA ARG A 245 -6.99 17.22 14.67
C ARG A 245 -8.15 18.21 14.60
N THR A 246 -8.15 19.18 15.49
CA THR A 246 -9.14 20.27 15.51
C THR A 246 -8.92 21.24 14.36
N PHE A 247 -7.70 21.29 13.84
CA PHE A 247 -7.32 22.13 12.71
C PHE A 247 -7.79 21.53 11.38
N LYS A 248 -8.54 22.31 10.61
CA LYS A 248 -8.94 21.99 9.25
C LYS A 248 -7.96 22.61 8.26
N SER A 249 -7.15 21.77 7.62
CA SER A 249 -6.16 22.20 6.64
C SER A 249 -6.81 22.78 5.37
N ASN A 250 -6.15 23.77 4.76
CA ASN A 250 -6.49 24.37 3.47
C ASN A 250 -5.38 24.07 2.45
N VAL A 251 -5.27 22.80 2.06
CA VAL A 251 -4.24 22.33 1.11
C VAL A 251 -4.29 23.06 -0.24
N ARG A 252 -5.47 23.57 -0.65
CA ARG A 252 -5.61 24.36 -1.87
C ARG A 252 -4.80 25.65 -1.84
N ALA A 253 -4.70 26.32 -0.68
CA ALA A 253 -3.90 27.54 -0.54
C ALA A 253 -2.39 27.27 -0.77
N LEU A 254 -1.93 26.04 -0.59
CA LEU A 254 -0.56 25.63 -0.95
C LEU A 254 -0.45 25.29 -2.45
N LEU A 255 -1.38 24.50 -2.98
CA LEU A 255 -1.26 23.92 -4.33
C LEU A 255 -1.81 24.81 -5.45
N ALA A 256 -2.64 25.80 -5.16
CA ALA A 256 -3.17 26.73 -6.16
C ALA A 256 -3.31 28.16 -5.61
N PRO A 257 -2.25 28.76 -5.03
CA PRO A 257 -2.28 30.15 -4.57
C PRO A 257 -2.38 31.11 -5.76
N ARG A 258 -2.97 32.29 -5.54
CA ARG A 258 -2.96 33.42 -6.50
C ARG A 258 -1.84 34.41 -6.19
N SER A 259 -1.25 34.33 -5.00
CA SER A 259 -0.14 35.17 -4.58
C SER A 259 0.75 34.43 -3.58
N ILE A 260 2.06 34.65 -3.69
CA ILE A 260 3.08 34.00 -2.85
C ILE A 260 4.05 35.04 -2.31
N ALA A 261 4.41 34.95 -1.03
CA ALA A 261 5.60 35.59 -0.49
C ALA A 261 6.78 34.61 -0.45
N VAL A 262 7.97 35.05 -0.88
CA VAL A 262 9.21 34.28 -0.78
C VAL A 262 10.11 34.93 0.26
N VAL A 263 10.12 34.36 1.47
CA VAL A 263 10.93 34.82 2.59
C VAL A 263 12.33 34.23 2.51
N GLY A 264 13.35 35.07 2.65
CA GLY A 264 14.73 34.71 2.36
C GLY A 264 15.12 34.93 0.90
N ALA A 265 14.34 35.74 0.17
CA ALA A 265 14.61 36.09 -1.23
C ALA A 265 16.04 36.61 -1.44
N SER A 266 16.67 36.21 -2.54
CA SER A 266 18.03 36.59 -2.90
C SER A 266 18.23 36.51 -4.41
N GLU A 267 19.18 37.27 -4.97
CA GLU A 267 19.68 37.05 -6.35
C GLU A 267 20.63 35.87 -6.46
N ASP A 268 21.16 35.40 -5.34
CA ASP A 268 22.09 34.27 -5.29
C ASP A 268 21.31 32.95 -5.40
N VAL A 269 21.30 32.38 -6.61
CA VAL A 269 20.63 31.11 -6.92
C VAL A 269 21.28 29.89 -6.23
N THR A 270 22.41 30.04 -5.55
CA THR A 270 22.96 28.96 -4.71
C THR A 270 22.25 28.85 -3.36
N LYS A 271 21.46 29.86 -2.98
CA LYS A 271 20.64 29.86 -1.76
C LYS A 271 19.22 29.43 -2.06
N TRP A 272 18.60 28.67 -1.15
CA TRP A 272 17.22 28.18 -1.25
C TRP A 272 16.20 29.26 -1.66
N GLY A 273 16.23 30.44 -1.04
CA GLY A 273 15.30 31.52 -1.37
C GLY A 273 15.58 32.18 -2.73
N GLY A 274 16.83 32.16 -3.20
CA GLY A 274 17.20 32.68 -4.51
C GLY A 274 16.88 31.71 -5.64
N SER A 275 17.20 30.42 -5.46
CA SER A 275 16.82 29.38 -6.43
C SER A 275 15.31 29.24 -6.57
N ALA A 276 14.57 29.22 -5.45
CA ALA A 276 13.11 29.12 -5.49
C ALA A 276 12.47 30.35 -6.14
N LEU A 277 12.89 31.57 -5.79
CA LEU A 277 12.38 32.78 -6.43
C LEU A 277 12.66 32.76 -7.94
N ARG A 278 13.89 32.39 -8.34
CA ARG A 278 14.25 32.27 -9.75
C ARG A 278 13.38 31.25 -10.47
N ASN A 279 13.17 30.08 -9.86
CA ASN A 279 12.43 28.99 -10.47
C ASN A 279 10.93 29.31 -10.64
N ILE A 280 10.33 30.03 -9.68
CA ILE A 280 8.96 30.53 -9.77
C ILE A 280 8.80 31.51 -10.96
N LEU A 281 9.76 32.42 -11.13
CA LEU A 281 9.72 33.43 -12.20
C LEU A 281 9.95 32.79 -13.57
N ASP A 282 10.99 31.98 -13.71
CA ASP A 282 11.29 31.27 -14.97
C ASP A 282 10.20 30.25 -15.33
N GLY A 283 9.53 29.68 -14.34
CA GLY A 283 8.44 28.72 -14.50
C GLY A 283 7.13 29.34 -14.98
N GLY A 284 7.03 30.68 -15.03
CA GLY A 284 5.87 31.38 -15.56
C GLY A 284 4.68 31.44 -14.61
N TYR A 285 4.93 31.48 -13.29
CA TYR A 285 3.86 31.56 -12.29
C TYR A 285 2.89 32.69 -12.59
N SER A 286 1.61 32.34 -12.63
CA SER A 286 0.53 33.23 -13.07
C SER A 286 0.06 34.22 -11.98
N GLY A 287 0.47 33.99 -10.73
CA GLY A 287 0.08 34.80 -9.57
C GLY A 287 1.07 35.91 -9.23
N LYS A 288 0.76 36.68 -8.18
CA LYS A 288 1.65 37.74 -7.66
C LYS A 288 2.79 37.14 -6.83
N VAL A 289 4.01 37.65 -7.02
CA VAL A 289 5.20 37.23 -6.27
C VAL A 289 5.72 38.38 -5.41
N TYR A 290 5.86 38.14 -4.11
CA TYR A 290 6.35 39.11 -3.13
C TYR A 290 7.68 38.63 -2.52
N PRO A 291 8.84 39.13 -2.98
CA PRO A 291 10.09 38.81 -2.30
C PRO A 291 10.16 39.51 -0.94
N VAL A 292 10.64 38.78 0.07
CA VAL A 292 10.81 39.30 1.44
C VAL A 292 12.22 39.02 1.92
N ASN A 293 12.92 40.06 2.34
CA ASN A 293 14.26 39.98 2.91
C ASN A 293 14.44 41.11 3.93
N ALA A 294 14.91 40.78 5.14
CA ALA A 294 15.09 41.75 6.23
C ALA A 294 16.00 42.96 5.87
N ARG A 295 16.84 42.85 4.84
CA ARG A 295 17.70 43.94 4.35
C ARG A 295 17.08 44.76 3.22
N GLY A 296 15.84 44.45 2.83
CA GLY A 296 15.23 44.95 1.61
C GLY A 296 16.01 44.51 0.35
N GLY A 297 15.86 45.29 -0.72
CA GLY A 297 16.60 45.10 -1.98
C GLY A 297 15.70 44.86 -3.18
N VAL A 298 16.33 44.66 -4.34
CA VAL A 298 15.66 44.27 -5.59
C VAL A 298 16.25 42.92 -5.99
N PHE A 299 15.40 41.93 -6.26
CA PHE A 299 15.85 40.60 -6.67
C PHE A 299 15.12 40.17 -7.94
N PHE A 300 15.87 39.87 -9.00
CA PHE A 300 15.32 39.53 -10.31
C PHE A 300 14.29 40.55 -10.82
N GLY A 301 14.52 41.84 -10.55
CA GLY A 301 13.65 42.94 -10.93
C GLY A 301 12.45 43.19 -10.01
N LEU A 302 12.28 42.43 -8.93
CA LEU A 302 11.20 42.61 -7.96
C LEU A 302 11.69 43.30 -6.69
N GLN A 303 10.97 44.34 -6.25
CA GLN A 303 11.25 45.05 -5.00
C GLN A 303 10.87 44.19 -3.80
N ALA A 304 11.84 43.94 -2.91
CA ALA A 304 11.64 43.17 -1.69
C ALA A 304 11.16 44.04 -0.53
N SER A 305 10.22 43.51 0.24
CA SER A 305 9.79 44.08 1.52
C SER A 305 10.66 43.55 2.67
N GLU A 306 10.83 44.37 3.71
CA GLU A 306 11.67 44.01 4.87
C GLU A 306 11.02 42.98 5.80
N SER A 307 9.69 42.86 5.78
CA SER A 307 8.92 41.89 6.55
C SER A 307 7.64 41.47 5.83
N LEU A 308 7.02 40.38 6.29
CA LEU A 308 5.70 39.95 5.79
C LEU A 308 4.59 40.96 6.13
N GLU A 309 4.72 41.62 7.28
CA GLU A 309 3.74 42.61 7.76
C GLU A 309 3.71 43.85 6.85
N ALA A 310 4.87 44.24 6.30
CA ALA A 310 5.03 45.37 5.39
C ALA A 310 4.46 45.14 3.98
N LEU A 311 4.05 43.91 3.64
CA LEU A 311 3.44 43.62 2.35
C LEU A 311 2.13 44.43 2.17
N PRO A 312 1.77 44.82 0.94
CA PRO A 312 0.55 45.61 0.72
C PRO A 312 -0.73 44.81 0.99
N GLU A 313 -0.70 43.49 0.84
CA GLU A 313 -1.80 42.57 1.10
C GLU A 313 -1.26 41.27 1.71
N ALA A 314 -2.15 40.45 2.30
CA ALA A 314 -1.79 39.11 2.73
C ALA A 314 -1.73 38.20 1.49
N PRO A 315 -0.58 37.58 1.17
CA PRO A 315 -0.53 36.57 0.12
C PRO A 315 -1.29 35.30 0.52
N ASP A 316 -1.72 34.51 -0.46
CA ASP A 316 -2.39 33.22 -0.23
C ASP A 316 -1.41 32.19 0.40
N MET A 317 -0.11 32.30 0.15
CA MET A 317 0.93 31.41 0.69
C MET A 317 2.26 32.13 0.99
N ALA A 318 3.01 31.67 1.99
CA ALA A 318 4.41 32.04 2.21
C ALA A 318 5.37 30.85 2.04
N LEU A 319 6.42 31.00 1.23
CA LEU A 319 7.56 30.09 1.17
C LEU A 319 8.68 30.61 2.08
N LEU A 320 8.98 29.85 3.13
CA LEU A 320 9.93 30.23 4.17
C LEU A 320 11.28 29.54 3.96
N ALA A 321 12.19 30.20 3.25
CA ALA A 321 13.57 29.77 3.05
C ALA A 321 14.51 30.42 4.07
N VAL A 322 14.28 30.12 5.35
CA VAL A 322 15.03 30.66 6.50
C VAL A 322 15.67 29.53 7.31
N GLY A 323 16.56 29.86 8.26
CA GLY A 323 17.09 28.86 9.20
C GLY A 323 16.04 28.42 10.23
N SER A 324 16.20 27.23 10.84
CA SER A 324 15.22 26.65 11.77
C SER A 324 14.79 27.59 12.90
N GLN A 325 15.74 28.34 13.48
CA GLN A 325 15.49 29.30 14.56
C GLN A 325 14.57 30.47 14.15
N GLN A 326 14.42 30.73 12.85
CA GLN A 326 13.51 31.76 12.32
C GLN A 326 12.15 31.21 11.90
N GLY A 327 11.94 29.88 11.89
CA GLY A 327 10.70 29.26 11.46
C GLY A 327 9.49 29.74 12.28
N ALA A 328 9.55 29.61 13.60
CA ALA A 328 8.50 30.06 14.51
C ALA A 328 8.20 31.57 14.40
N PRO A 329 9.21 32.48 14.50
CA PRO A 329 8.97 33.91 14.31
C PRO A 329 8.33 34.29 12.96
N MET A 330 8.67 33.58 11.87
CA MET A 330 8.06 33.83 10.57
C MET A 330 6.62 33.33 10.49
N LEU A 331 6.30 32.19 11.11
CA LEU A 331 4.92 31.71 11.19
C LEU A 331 4.03 32.64 12.02
N GLU A 332 4.55 33.24 13.09
CA GLU A 332 3.81 34.26 13.84
C GLU A 332 3.53 35.51 12.98
N GLN A 333 4.49 35.95 12.16
CA GLN A 333 4.27 37.03 11.20
C GLN A 333 3.22 36.66 10.15
N CYS A 334 3.26 35.42 9.64
CA CYS A 334 2.21 34.91 8.76
C CYS A 334 0.83 35.00 9.43
N ALA A 335 0.70 34.58 10.69
CA ALA A 335 -0.54 34.61 11.45
C ALA A 335 -1.06 36.05 11.62
N ARG A 336 -0.18 36.98 12.03
CA ARG A 336 -0.54 38.41 12.19
C ARG A 336 -0.93 39.07 10.87
N LYS A 337 -0.28 38.71 9.76
CA LYS A 337 -0.62 39.21 8.43
C LYS A 337 -1.90 38.58 7.87
N GLY A 338 -2.31 37.41 8.38
CA GLY A 338 -3.45 36.64 7.87
C GLY A 338 -3.11 35.78 6.66
N ILE A 339 -1.87 35.29 6.55
CA ILE A 339 -1.43 34.37 5.48
C ILE A 339 -1.90 32.96 5.85
N PRO A 340 -2.80 32.33 5.07
CA PRO A 340 -3.47 31.09 5.47
C PRO A 340 -2.64 29.82 5.24
N ALA A 341 -1.50 29.90 4.53
CA ALA A 341 -0.67 28.75 4.22
C ALA A 341 0.82 29.09 4.18
N ALA A 342 1.66 28.14 4.61
CA ALA A 342 3.10 28.29 4.59
C ALA A 342 3.82 26.98 4.25
N ILE A 343 4.97 27.11 3.57
CA ILE A 343 5.92 26.04 3.35
C ILE A 343 7.19 26.39 4.12
N LEU A 344 7.65 25.52 5.01
CA LEU A 344 8.92 25.70 5.71
C LEU A 344 9.97 24.72 5.16
N ILE A 345 10.99 25.25 4.47
CA ILE A 345 12.05 24.42 3.85
C ILE A 345 13.08 23.96 4.91
N ALA A 346 13.23 24.71 6.00
CA ALA A 346 14.32 24.56 6.95
C ALA A 346 14.49 23.15 7.53
N ALA A 347 15.71 22.63 7.55
CA ALA A 347 16.12 21.48 8.37
C ALA A 347 16.53 21.92 9.79
N GLY A 348 16.80 20.97 10.67
CA GLY A 348 17.18 21.16 12.07
C GLY A 348 16.06 20.84 13.07
N PHE A 349 15.14 19.95 12.73
CA PHE A 349 13.95 19.60 13.53
C PHE A 349 14.04 18.16 14.06
N SER A 350 12.97 17.38 14.05
CA SER A 350 12.90 16.05 14.69
C SER A 350 14.03 15.10 14.29
N GLU A 351 14.60 15.24 13.10
CA GLU A 351 15.76 14.49 12.60
C GLU A 351 17.05 14.75 13.39
N THR A 352 17.10 15.81 14.20
CA THR A 352 18.25 16.17 15.05
C THR A 352 18.11 15.73 16.51
N GLY A 353 17.02 15.04 16.86
CA GLY A 353 16.76 14.52 18.21
C GLY A 353 15.77 15.38 19.01
N ALA A 354 15.80 15.24 20.33
CA ALA A 354 14.73 15.72 21.22
C ALA A 354 14.48 17.24 21.17
N SER A 355 15.53 18.06 21.09
CA SER A 355 15.40 19.52 20.99
C SER A 355 14.77 19.96 19.67
N GLY A 356 15.14 19.30 18.58
CA GLY A 356 14.55 19.55 17.26
C GLY A 356 13.09 19.10 17.19
N ALA A 357 12.74 17.98 17.83
CA ALA A 357 11.34 17.53 17.94
C ALA A 357 10.48 18.51 18.77
N GLU A 358 11.05 19.18 19.78
CA GLU A 358 10.34 20.23 20.52
C GLU A 358 10.12 21.48 19.65
N ALA A 359 11.14 21.91 18.91
CA ALA A 359 11.00 23.02 17.96
C ALA A 359 9.95 22.71 16.87
N GLU A 360 9.86 21.45 16.44
CA GLU A 360 8.86 20.97 15.48
C GLU A 360 7.44 21.03 16.04
N ARG A 361 7.23 20.58 17.28
CA ARG A 361 5.94 20.72 17.97
C ARG A 361 5.53 22.19 18.10
N GLU A 362 6.48 23.07 18.40
CA GLU A 362 6.20 24.49 18.57
C GLU A 362 5.75 25.16 17.26
N ILE A 363 6.42 24.90 16.13
CA ILE A 363 5.97 25.46 14.84
C ILE A 363 4.60 24.91 14.42
N ALA A 364 4.30 23.64 14.71
CA ALA A 364 3.00 23.04 14.43
C ALA A 364 1.89 23.68 15.28
N ARG A 365 2.18 23.97 16.55
CA ARG A 365 1.28 24.68 17.47
C ARG A 365 1.00 26.10 16.97
N ILE A 366 2.05 26.88 16.69
CA ILE A 366 1.94 28.26 16.16
C ILE A 366 1.13 28.28 14.87
N ALA A 367 1.42 27.37 13.94
CA ALA A 367 0.67 27.30 12.68
C ALA A 367 -0.82 27.00 12.91
N SER A 368 -1.12 26.03 13.78
CA SER A 368 -2.52 25.63 14.06
C SER A 368 -3.31 26.73 14.75
N GLU A 369 -2.73 27.39 15.77
CA GLU A 369 -3.35 28.53 16.45
C GLU A 369 -3.50 29.76 15.55
N GLY A 370 -2.54 29.97 14.64
CA GLY A 370 -2.55 31.04 13.66
C GLY A 370 -3.47 30.81 12.47
N GLY A 371 -4.13 29.65 12.37
CA GLY A 371 -4.97 29.30 11.22
C GLY A 371 -4.19 29.02 9.93
N ILE A 372 -2.89 28.68 10.05
CA ILE A 372 -1.97 28.47 8.93
C ILE A 372 -1.89 26.98 8.62
N THR A 373 -2.08 26.65 7.34
CA THR A 373 -1.78 25.32 6.80
C THR A 373 -0.30 25.21 6.49
N LEU A 374 0.45 24.47 7.31
CA LEU A 374 1.90 24.33 7.25
C LEU A 374 2.32 23.01 6.59
N MET A 375 3.07 23.10 5.50
CA MET A 375 3.82 22.00 4.88
C MET A 375 5.30 22.06 5.27
N GLY A 376 5.89 20.92 5.60
CA GLY A 376 7.24 20.81 6.16
C GLY A 376 7.23 20.63 7.68
N PRO A 377 8.33 20.94 8.39
CA PRO A 377 9.58 21.51 7.90
C PRO A 377 10.40 20.51 7.08
N ASN A 378 11.65 20.85 6.77
CA ASN A 378 12.63 19.98 6.14
C ASN A 378 12.11 19.38 4.81
N CYS A 379 11.55 20.24 3.96
CA CYS A 379 10.97 19.87 2.69
C CYS A 379 11.61 20.64 1.53
N MET A 380 11.34 20.20 0.29
CA MET A 380 11.86 20.85 -0.93
C MET A 380 10.88 21.84 -1.57
N GLY A 381 9.69 21.99 -0.99
CA GLY A 381 8.59 22.78 -1.54
C GLY A 381 7.69 21.99 -2.49
N LEU A 382 7.09 22.67 -3.47
CA LEU A 382 6.08 22.09 -4.33
C LEU A 382 6.10 22.64 -5.77
N ILE A 383 5.54 21.85 -6.68
CA ILE A 383 5.18 22.26 -8.05
C ILE A 383 3.68 22.10 -8.23
N SER A 384 3.05 23.07 -8.89
CA SER A 384 1.67 23.00 -9.35
C SER A 384 1.55 23.63 -10.74
N ASN A 385 1.47 22.77 -11.76
CA ASN A 385 1.28 23.17 -13.15
C ASN A 385 -0.14 23.67 -13.45
N GLU A 386 -1.09 23.53 -12.51
CA GLU A 386 -2.40 24.18 -12.57
C GLU A 386 -2.26 25.71 -12.62
N VAL A 387 -1.36 26.27 -11.81
CA VAL A 387 -1.09 27.72 -11.70
C VAL A 387 0.31 28.12 -12.17
N GLN A 388 1.07 27.19 -12.76
CA GLN A 388 2.47 27.34 -13.19
C GLN A 388 3.41 27.73 -12.03
N LEU A 389 3.15 27.22 -10.83
CA LEU A 389 3.97 27.48 -9.66
C LEU A 389 5.04 26.41 -9.51
N HIS A 390 6.33 26.79 -9.58
CA HIS A 390 7.46 25.89 -9.31
C HIS A 390 8.26 26.35 -8.09
N ALA A 391 7.60 26.34 -6.93
CA ALA A 391 8.13 26.76 -5.64
C ALA A 391 9.04 25.69 -5.00
N VAL A 392 10.13 25.36 -5.69
CA VAL A 392 11.16 24.42 -5.24
C VAL A 392 12.53 25.06 -5.32
N GLY A 393 13.45 24.72 -4.41
CA GLY A 393 14.78 25.33 -4.35
C GLY A 393 15.80 24.84 -5.39
N PHE A 394 15.35 24.43 -6.57
CA PHE A 394 16.20 24.03 -7.69
C PHE A 394 15.86 24.90 -8.90
N VAL A 395 16.88 25.31 -9.65
CA VAL A 395 16.67 26.01 -10.92
C VAL A 395 16.34 25.02 -12.03
N SER A 396 15.44 25.40 -12.93
CA SER A 396 15.10 24.66 -14.15
C SER A 396 14.38 23.31 -13.95
N LEU A 397 13.68 23.15 -12.82
CA LEU A 397 12.76 22.01 -12.61
C LEU A 397 11.33 22.43 -12.97
N HIS A 398 11.00 22.22 -14.24
CA HIS A 398 9.73 22.58 -14.89
C HIS A 398 9.19 21.36 -15.66
N PRO A 399 8.70 20.32 -14.96
CA PRO A 399 8.12 19.17 -15.64
C PRO A 399 6.93 19.63 -16.50
N PRO A 400 6.73 19.04 -17.69
CA PRO A 400 5.58 19.39 -18.52
C PRO A 400 4.29 19.13 -17.74
N ARG A 401 3.22 19.87 -18.07
CA ARG A 401 1.89 19.59 -17.50
C ARG A 401 1.44 18.19 -17.93
N GLY A 402 0.86 17.43 -17.01
CA GLY A 402 0.29 16.12 -17.30
C GLY A 402 -0.77 15.71 -16.29
N LYS A 403 -1.01 14.40 -16.19
CA LYS A 403 -2.10 13.83 -15.38
C LYS A 403 -1.62 13.16 -14.08
N LEU A 404 -0.31 13.19 -13.81
CA LEU A 404 0.29 12.56 -12.64
C LEU A 404 0.50 13.58 -11.53
N SER A 405 0.22 13.19 -10.29
CA SER A 405 0.60 13.99 -9.11
C SER A 405 1.46 13.16 -8.17
N PHE A 406 2.51 13.76 -7.60
CA PHE A 406 3.49 13.05 -6.78
C PHE A 406 3.62 13.67 -5.38
N VAL A 407 3.45 12.87 -4.35
CA VAL A 407 3.65 13.28 -2.95
C VAL A 407 4.87 12.55 -2.38
N SER A 408 5.82 13.26 -1.80
CA SER A 408 7.06 12.63 -1.31
C SER A 408 7.46 13.15 0.07
N GLN A 409 7.70 12.23 1.00
CA GLN A 409 8.33 12.57 2.29
C GLN A 409 9.77 13.04 2.07
N SER A 410 10.58 12.27 1.33
CA SER A 410 11.93 12.69 0.95
C SER A 410 11.89 13.71 -0.19
N GLY A 411 12.38 14.91 0.08
CA GLY A 411 12.51 15.95 -0.94
C GLY A 411 13.46 15.56 -2.09
N ASN A 412 14.57 14.87 -1.78
CA ASN A 412 15.54 14.43 -2.79
C ASN A 412 14.96 13.39 -3.75
N ILE A 413 14.27 12.36 -3.23
CA ILE A 413 13.56 11.38 -4.07
C ILE A 413 12.47 12.06 -4.89
N GLY A 414 11.75 13.00 -4.26
CA GLY A 414 10.75 13.86 -4.89
C GLY A 414 11.25 14.55 -6.15
N VAL A 415 12.33 15.33 -5.99
CA VAL A 415 12.96 16.11 -7.06
C VAL A 415 13.61 15.21 -8.10
N MET A 416 14.32 14.15 -7.68
CA MET A 416 14.97 13.22 -8.61
C MET A 416 13.95 12.54 -9.55
N THR A 417 12.84 12.06 -8.99
CA THR A 417 11.77 11.41 -9.75
C THR A 417 11.07 12.39 -10.68
N THR A 418 10.78 13.61 -10.21
CA THR A 418 10.16 14.68 -11.00
C THR A 418 11.08 15.12 -12.16
N ASN A 419 12.38 15.24 -11.91
CA ASN A 419 13.38 15.55 -12.93
C ASN A 419 13.49 14.41 -13.96
N ASN A 420 13.41 13.14 -13.53
CA ASN A 420 13.36 12.01 -14.45
C ASN A 420 12.10 12.07 -15.35
N CYS A 421 10.95 12.43 -14.78
CA CYS A 421 9.72 12.66 -15.55
C CYS A 421 9.91 13.76 -16.60
N GLN A 422 10.47 14.92 -16.22
CA GLN A 422 10.77 16.03 -17.14
C GLN A 422 11.69 15.59 -18.29
N ARG A 423 12.77 14.86 -18.00
CA ARG A 423 13.69 14.35 -19.04
C ARG A 423 13.01 13.42 -20.04
N ARG A 424 12.10 12.58 -19.55
CA ARG A 424 11.31 11.62 -20.33
C ARG A 424 10.03 12.22 -20.94
N GLY A 425 9.81 13.53 -20.78
CA GLY A 425 8.59 14.20 -21.26
C GLY A 425 7.30 13.73 -20.58
N ILE A 426 7.40 13.08 -19.41
CA ILE A 426 6.25 12.62 -18.63
C ILE A 426 5.71 13.81 -17.85
N GLY A 427 4.44 14.13 -18.08
CA GLY A 427 3.81 15.29 -17.47
C GLY A 427 3.37 15.06 -16.02
N ILE A 428 3.69 16.03 -15.17
CA ILE A 428 3.29 16.11 -13.75
C ILE A 428 2.33 17.29 -13.62
N ASP A 429 1.21 17.14 -12.94
CA ASP A 429 0.36 18.28 -12.55
C ASP A 429 0.83 18.88 -11.22
N LYS A 430 1.07 18.04 -10.22
CA LYS A 430 1.45 18.47 -8.86
C LYS A 430 2.59 17.63 -8.32
N PHE A 431 3.57 18.26 -7.69
CA PHE A 431 4.56 17.61 -6.85
C PHE A 431 4.57 18.30 -5.49
N ALA A 432 4.49 17.55 -4.40
CA ALA A 432 4.53 18.08 -3.05
C ALA A 432 5.56 17.31 -2.20
N SER A 433 6.57 18.03 -1.71
CA SER A 433 7.49 17.50 -0.70
C SER A 433 6.95 17.86 0.69
N VAL A 434 6.57 16.86 1.47
CA VAL A 434 5.92 17.08 2.78
C VAL A 434 6.92 17.14 3.95
N GLY A 435 8.14 16.66 3.75
CA GLY A 435 9.21 16.73 4.75
C GLY A 435 8.86 15.96 6.03
N ASN A 436 9.12 16.58 7.18
CA ASN A 436 8.87 15.97 8.50
C ASN A 436 7.37 15.92 8.89
N GLU A 437 6.47 16.53 8.10
CA GLU A 437 5.02 16.48 8.34
C GLU A 437 4.56 17.07 9.70
N ALA A 438 5.19 18.15 10.19
CA ALA A 438 4.91 18.71 11.52
C ALA A 438 3.43 19.05 11.77
N GLN A 439 2.69 19.44 10.73
CA GLN A 439 1.24 19.68 10.81
C GLN A 439 0.46 18.89 9.77
N ILE A 440 0.66 19.19 8.47
CA ILE A 440 0.06 18.39 7.38
C ILE A 440 1.09 17.39 6.85
N GLY A 441 0.60 16.23 6.41
CA GLY A 441 1.45 15.16 5.89
C GLY A 441 1.03 14.65 4.52
N ALA A 442 1.65 13.56 4.08
CA ALA A 442 1.34 12.93 2.79
C ALA A 442 -0.15 12.54 2.66
N VAL A 443 -0.79 12.17 3.78
CA VAL A 443 -2.22 11.78 3.81
C VAL A 443 -3.15 12.97 3.55
N ASP A 444 -2.82 14.18 4.03
CA ASP A 444 -3.58 15.40 3.76
C ASP A 444 -3.56 15.76 2.27
N VAL A 445 -2.40 15.61 1.63
CA VAL A 445 -2.24 15.85 0.19
C VAL A 445 -2.95 14.76 -0.62
N LEU A 446 -2.86 13.50 -0.21
CA LEU A 446 -3.58 12.38 -0.83
C LEU A 446 -5.11 12.62 -0.81
N GLU A 447 -5.64 13.12 0.30
CA GLU A 447 -7.07 13.44 0.44
C GLU A 447 -7.48 14.58 -0.51
N TYR A 448 -6.66 15.62 -0.65
CA TYR A 448 -6.89 16.70 -1.62
C TYR A 448 -6.90 16.17 -3.06
N LEU A 449 -5.89 15.36 -3.44
CA LEU A 449 -5.71 14.88 -4.81
C LEU A 449 -6.81 13.90 -5.25
N ARG A 450 -7.56 13.30 -4.31
CA ARG A 450 -8.73 12.47 -4.62
C ARG A 450 -9.73 13.21 -5.50
N ASP A 451 -10.03 14.46 -5.17
CA ASP A 451 -11.08 15.25 -5.82
C ASP A 451 -10.52 16.27 -6.84
N ASP A 452 -9.19 16.34 -7.01
CA ASP A 452 -8.53 17.25 -7.96
C ASP A 452 -8.76 16.84 -9.43
N PRO A 453 -9.44 17.63 -10.26
CA PRO A 453 -9.77 17.24 -11.63
C PRO A 453 -8.54 17.08 -12.55
N ASN A 454 -7.39 17.68 -12.22
CA ASN A 454 -6.19 17.59 -13.05
C ASN A 454 -5.38 16.30 -12.82
N THR A 455 -5.62 15.60 -11.71
CA THR A 455 -4.92 14.37 -11.36
C THR A 455 -5.71 13.13 -11.79
N ALA A 456 -5.14 12.31 -12.66
CA ALA A 456 -5.67 10.99 -13.01
C ALA A 456 -5.02 9.86 -12.18
N CYS A 457 -3.75 9.98 -11.82
CA CYS A 457 -3.04 8.99 -10.98
C CYS A 457 -2.18 9.69 -9.93
N ILE A 458 -2.21 9.16 -8.71
CA ILE A 458 -1.46 9.69 -7.56
C ILE A 458 -0.29 8.76 -7.28
N MET A 459 0.92 9.30 -7.37
CA MET A 459 2.15 8.63 -6.98
C MET A 459 2.53 9.10 -5.58
N MET A 460 3.12 8.23 -4.76
CA MET A 460 3.65 8.61 -3.46
C MET A 460 5.00 7.94 -3.18
N TYR A 461 5.84 8.61 -2.40
CA TYR A 461 7.00 8.01 -1.76
C TYR A 461 6.84 8.10 -0.24
N VAL A 462 6.87 6.96 0.43
CA VAL A 462 6.55 6.82 1.85
C VAL A 462 7.63 5.99 2.58
N GLU A 463 8.18 6.56 3.65
CA GLU A 463 9.16 5.98 4.59
C GLU A 463 8.50 5.50 5.89
N GLY A 464 7.45 6.19 6.33
CA GLY A 464 6.64 5.84 7.49
C GLY A 464 5.27 6.51 7.42
N ILE A 465 4.32 6.00 8.21
CA ILE A 465 3.00 6.60 8.39
C ILE A 465 2.76 6.67 9.89
N ASP A 466 2.42 7.84 10.41
CA ASP A 466 2.15 8.00 11.84
C ASP A 466 0.72 7.59 12.20
N ASP A 467 -0.25 7.96 11.36
CA ASP A 467 -1.66 7.60 11.51
C ASP A 467 -2.09 6.58 10.44
N GLY A 468 -1.82 5.30 10.72
CA GLY A 468 -2.11 4.20 9.80
C GLY A 468 -3.60 4.01 9.54
N ARG A 469 -4.45 4.31 10.53
CA ARG A 469 -5.92 4.21 10.39
C ARG A 469 -6.46 5.25 9.44
N ARG A 470 -6.06 6.51 9.61
CA ARG A 470 -6.43 7.58 8.69
C ARG A 470 -5.88 7.32 7.29
N PHE A 471 -4.63 6.85 7.17
CA PHE A 471 -4.08 6.45 5.87
C PHE A 471 -4.95 5.40 5.20
N LEU A 472 -5.32 4.31 5.90
CA LEU A 472 -6.15 3.24 5.34
C LEU A 472 -7.52 3.78 4.88
N GLU A 473 -8.16 4.64 5.67
CA GLU A 473 -9.44 5.26 5.32
C GLU A 473 -9.33 6.12 4.05
N VAL A 474 -8.41 7.09 4.04
CA VAL A 474 -8.22 8.03 2.94
C VAL A 474 -7.79 7.28 1.68
N ALA A 475 -6.79 6.40 1.79
CA ALA A 475 -6.31 5.62 0.65
C ALA A 475 -7.40 4.72 0.07
N ARG A 476 -8.26 4.09 0.90
CA ARG A 476 -9.39 3.28 0.43
C ARG A 476 -10.43 4.08 -0.34
N ARG A 477 -10.74 5.30 0.13
CA ARG A 477 -11.67 6.24 -0.54
C ARG A 477 -11.08 6.81 -1.83
N THR A 478 -9.78 7.07 -1.85
CA THR A 478 -9.07 7.61 -3.03
C THR A 478 -8.89 6.56 -4.11
N SER A 479 -8.38 5.37 -3.76
CA SER A 479 -8.13 4.26 -4.69
C SER A 479 -9.39 3.81 -5.44
N ALA A 480 -10.57 4.00 -4.84
CA ALA A 480 -11.86 3.67 -5.44
C ALA A 480 -12.15 4.47 -6.72
N VAL A 481 -11.66 5.71 -6.77
CA VAL A 481 -11.93 6.65 -7.86
C VAL A 481 -10.70 6.93 -8.72
N LYS A 482 -9.50 6.91 -8.12
CA LYS A 482 -8.22 7.17 -8.80
C LYS A 482 -7.15 6.20 -8.34
N PRO A 483 -6.30 5.68 -9.22
CA PRO A 483 -5.17 4.85 -8.83
C PRO A 483 -4.21 5.59 -7.88
N VAL A 484 -3.74 4.86 -6.87
CA VAL A 484 -2.71 5.31 -5.92
C VAL A 484 -1.55 4.32 -5.99
N VAL A 485 -0.37 4.81 -6.38
CA VAL A 485 0.85 4.02 -6.53
C VAL A 485 1.88 4.51 -5.54
N VAL A 486 2.43 3.62 -4.71
CA VAL A 486 3.34 3.99 -3.62
C VAL A 486 4.68 3.32 -3.81
N LEU A 487 5.75 4.11 -3.95
CA LEU A 487 7.11 3.67 -3.71
C LEU A 487 7.34 3.61 -2.20
N ARG A 488 7.35 2.40 -1.65
CA ARG A 488 7.52 2.19 -0.21
C ARG A 488 8.98 1.86 0.09
N ALA A 489 9.64 2.71 0.88
CA ALA A 489 10.96 2.44 1.44
C ALA A 489 10.85 1.69 2.78
N GLY A 490 11.96 1.35 3.44
CA GLY A 490 11.91 0.87 4.82
C GLY A 490 11.27 -0.50 5.09
N LEU A 491 11.06 -1.32 4.06
CA LEU A 491 10.39 -2.65 4.17
C LEU A 491 11.28 -3.76 4.73
N THR A 492 12.58 -3.51 4.90
CA THR A 492 13.53 -4.47 5.49
C THR A 492 14.03 -3.95 6.83
N GLU A 493 14.60 -4.82 7.67
CA GLU A 493 15.17 -4.40 8.96
C GLU A 493 16.18 -3.25 8.81
N PHE A 494 17.11 -3.38 7.84
CA PHE A 494 18.10 -2.35 7.56
C PHE A 494 17.48 -1.08 6.97
N GLY A 495 16.54 -1.24 6.03
CA GLY A 495 15.84 -0.09 5.44
C GLY A 495 15.01 0.67 6.48
N GLY A 496 14.32 -0.04 7.36
CA GLY A 496 13.48 0.54 8.41
C GLY A 496 14.30 1.32 9.44
N LYS A 497 15.46 0.77 9.86
CA LYS A 497 16.42 1.48 10.72
C LYS A 497 16.93 2.77 10.07
N ALA A 498 17.24 2.72 8.77
CA ALA A 498 17.69 3.91 8.02
C ALA A 498 16.59 4.98 7.93
N ALA A 499 15.36 4.58 7.59
CA ALA A 499 14.20 5.49 7.50
C ALA A 499 13.90 6.18 8.84
N ALA A 500 13.89 5.42 9.94
CA ALA A 500 13.62 5.97 11.28
C ALA A 500 14.65 7.03 11.71
N SER A 501 15.93 6.87 11.34
CA SER A 501 16.97 7.87 11.62
C SER A 501 16.85 9.16 10.82
N HIS A 502 16.09 9.13 9.71
CA HIS A 502 15.99 10.23 8.75
C HIS A 502 14.70 11.04 8.90
N THR A 503 13.59 10.41 9.30
CA THR A 503 12.26 11.05 9.41
C THR A 503 11.69 11.08 10.82
N GLY A 504 12.29 10.34 11.77
CA GLY A 504 11.74 10.18 13.13
C GLY A 504 10.48 9.30 13.21
N ALA A 505 9.86 8.95 12.08
CA ALA A 505 8.69 8.09 12.01
C ALA A 505 9.03 6.63 12.36
N LEU A 506 8.10 5.95 13.03
CA LEU A 506 8.23 4.52 13.35
C LEU A 506 8.13 3.68 12.07
N ALA A 507 9.16 2.88 11.79
CA ALA A 507 9.10 1.88 10.73
C ALA A 507 8.15 0.74 11.14
N GLY A 508 6.97 0.68 10.52
CA GLY A 508 6.00 -0.41 10.73
C GLY A 508 6.41 -1.73 10.08
N SER A 509 5.77 -2.82 10.49
CA SER A 509 5.99 -4.14 9.87
C SER A 509 5.66 -4.13 8.38
N ALA A 510 6.57 -4.64 7.54
CA ALA A 510 6.35 -4.75 6.10
C ALA A 510 5.09 -5.57 5.76
N ALA A 511 4.82 -6.64 6.52
CA ALA A 511 3.62 -7.46 6.33
C ALA A 511 2.33 -6.70 6.66
N VAL A 512 2.36 -5.84 7.68
CA VAL A 512 1.22 -4.99 8.06
C VAL A 512 1.00 -3.91 7.00
N TRP A 513 2.07 -3.30 6.49
CA TRP A 513 1.99 -2.36 5.38
C TRP A 513 1.38 -3.00 4.13
N GLU A 514 1.88 -4.16 3.69
CA GLU A 514 1.35 -4.83 2.48
C GLU A 514 -0.11 -5.21 2.65
N ALA A 515 -0.53 -5.65 3.84
CA ALA A 515 -1.92 -5.88 4.15
C ALA A 515 -2.78 -4.62 4.05
N ALA A 516 -2.33 -3.52 4.66
CA ALA A 516 -3.03 -2.23 4.62
C ALA A 516 -3.11 -1.68 3.19
N ALA A 517 -2.00 -1.67 2.44
CA ALA A 517 -1.94 -1.23 1.06
C ALA A 517 -2.87 -2.06 0.17
N ARG A 518 -2.83 -3.39 0.30
CA ARG A 518 -3.74 -4.31 -0.39
C ARG A 518 -5.19 -3.97 -0.06
N GLN A 519 -5.59 -3.89 1.22
CA GLN A 519 -6.97 -3.57 1.63
C GLN A 519 -7.44 -2.18 1.16
N ALA A 520 -6.54 -1.21 1.16
CA ALA A 520 -6.79 0.12 0.63
C ALA A 520 -6.98 0.08 -0.90
N GLY A 521 -6.34 -0.83 -1.63
CA GLY A 521 -6.30 -0.82 -3.10
C GLY A 521 -5.17 0.08 -3.64
N VAL A 522 -4.13 0.26 -2.84
CA VAL A 522 -2.89 0.93 -3.19
C VAL A 522 -1.98 -0.08 -3.87
N VAL A 523 -1.34 0.33 -4.97
CA VAL A 523 -0.32 -0.49 -5.63
C VAL A 523 1.06 -0.13 -5.09
N THR A 524 1.76 -1.10 -4.51
CA THR A 524 3.12 -0.91 -3.99
C THR A 524 4.16 -1.14 -5.10
N CYS A 525 5.15 -0.26 -5.19
CA CYS A 525 6.32 -0.32 -6.06
C CYS A 525 7.61 -0.32 -5.24
N THR A 526 8.70 -0.78 -5.85
CA THR A 526 10.02 -0.92 -5.21
C THR A 526 11.08 0.02 -5.78
N THR A 527 10.82 0.61 -6.95
CA THR A 527 11.73 1.60 -7.57
C THR A 527 11.01 2.86 -8.03
N ALA A 528 11.75 3.96 -8.15
CA ALA A 528 11.22 5.22 -8.69
C ALA A 528 10.77 5.06 -10.16
N GLN A 529 11.48 4.24 -10.93
CA GLN A 529 11.13 3.93 -12.31
C GLN A 529 9.78 3.21 -12.39
N GLU A 530 9.55 2.20 -11.54
CA GLU A 530 8.26 1.49 -11.46
C GLU A 530 7.10 2.43 -11.12
N VAL A 531 7.29 3.32 -10.16
CA VAL A 531 6.22 4.26 -9.74
C VAL A 531 5.80 5.17 -10.90
N VAL A 532 6.77 5.65 -11.68
CA VAL A 532 6.53 6.55 -12.82
C VAL A 532 5.92 5.79 -14.00
N ASP A 533 6.45 4.61 -14.33
CA ASP A 533 5.97 3.81 -15.45
C ASP A 533 4.55 3.32 -15.22
N LEU A 534 4.30 2.75 -14.04
CA LEU A 534 2.96 2.29 -13.66
C LEU A 534 1.99 3.45 -13.51
N GLY A 535 2.41 4.56 -12.89
CA GLY A 535 1.59 5.76 -12.76
C GLY A 535 1.15 6.30 -14.12
N SER A 536 2.09 6.35 -15.08
CA SER A 536 1.81 6.74 -16.48
C SER A 536 0.81 5.79 -17.13
N CYS A 537 1.01 4.47 -16.99
CA CYS A 537 0.11 3.46 -17.55
C CYS A 537 -1.32 3.58 -17.00
N LEU A 538 -1.45 3.72 -15.68
CA LEU A 538 -2.74 3.88 -15.02
C LEU A 538 -3.46 5.21 -15.36
N ALA A 539 -2.70 6.25 -15.70
CA ALA A 539 -3.25 7.56 -16.08
C ALA A 539 -3.64 7.67 -17.55
N CYS A 540 -2.96 6.93 -18.44
CA CYS A 540 -3.02 7.15 -19.89
C CYS A 540 -3.58 5.98 -20.70
N LEU A 541 -3.71 4.78 -20.11
CA LEU A 541 -4.18 3.58 -20.82
C LEU A 541 -5.52 3.08 -20.25
N PRO A 542 -6.33 2.32 -21.02
CA PRO A 542 -7.45 1.59 -20.46
C PRO A 542 -6.97 0.47 -19.52
N LEU A 543 -7.79 0.09 -18.54
CA LEU A 543 -7.49 -1.04 -17.67
C LEU A 543 -7.82 -2.36 -18.39
N PRO A 544 -6.95 -3.38 -18.30
CA PRO A 544 -7.26 -4.68 -18.91
C PRO A 544 -8.44 -5.35 -18.19
N GLU A 545 -9.27 -6.04 -18.97
CA GLU A 545 -10.42 -6.78 -18.45
C GLU A 545 -10.01 -8.12 -17.82
N GLY A 546 -8.85 -8.65 -18.19
CA GLY A 546 -8.30 -9.90 -17.70
C GLY A 546 -6.79 -10.00 -17.90
N ARG A 547 -6.29 -11.25 -17.84
CA ARG A 547 -4.85 -11.58 -17.82
C ARG A 547 -4.34 -12.22 -19.12
N ARG A 548 -5.11 -12.21 -20.21
CA ARG A 548 -4.74 -12.86 -21.49
C ARG A 548 -4.01 -11.86 -22.40
N ILE A 549 -2.71 -12.05 -22.55
CA ILE A 549 -1.80 -11.11 -23.21
C ILE A 549 -1.42 -11.65 -24.59
N ALA A 550 -1.54 -10.80 -25.62
CA ALA A 550 -0.92 -11.07 -26.92
C ALA A 550 0.40 -10.31 -27.04
N VAL A 551 1.44 -10.99 -27.52
CA VAL A 551 2.74 -10.36 -27.80
C VAL A 551 2.94 -10.30 -29.31
N VAL A 552 3.12 -9.10 -29.87
CA VAL A 552 3.43 -8.88 -31.30
C VAL A 552 4.85 -8.35 -31.40
N THR A 553 5.70 -9.00 -32.20
CA THR A 553 7.14 -8.67 -32.27
C THR A 553 7.69 -8.77 -33.70
N GLN A 554 8.70 -7.96 -34.02
CA GLN A 554 9.46 -8.10 -35.27
C GLN A 554 10.56 -9.17 -35.18
N GLY A 555 10.91 -9.64 -33.98
CA GLY A 555 11.93 -10.68 -33.79
C GLY A 555 11.60 -11.67 -32.67
N GLY A 556 11.83 -12.95 -32.94
CA GLY A 556 11.50 -14.05 -32.04
C GLY A 556 12.20 -14.00 -30.68
N GLY A 557 13.45 -13.52 -30.60
CA GLY A 557 14.20 -13.42 -29.34
C GLY A 557 13.51 -12.52 -28.30
N ALA A 558 13.10 -11.32 -28.71
CA ALA A 558 12.33 -10.40 -27.86
C ALA A 558 10.97 -11.00 -27.45
N GLY A 559 10.34 -11.74 -28.37
CA GLY A 559 9.11 -12.47 -28.09
C GLY A 559 9.26 -13.50 -26.97
N VAL A 560 10.35 -14.29 -26.98
CA VAL A 560 10.65 -15.28 -25.92
C VAL A 560 10.82 -14.59 -24.57
N MET A 561 11.58 -13.49 -24.52
CA MET A 561 11.76 -12.72 -23.27
C MET A 561 10.43 -12.18 -22.75
N ALA A 562 9.57 -11.66 -23.63
CA ALA A 562 8.26 -11.17 -23.23
C ALA A 562 7.33 -12.28 -22.73
N ALA A 563 7.35 -13.47 -23.35
CA ALA A 563 6.59 -14.63 -22.90
C ALA A 563 6.98 -15.05 -21.47
N ASP A 564 8.29 -15.08 -21.20
CA ASP A 564 8.84 -15.34 -19.87
C ASP A 564 8.34 -14.31 -18.85
N GLU A 565 8.39 -13.02 -19.19
CA GLU A 565 7.96 -11.94 -18.29
C GLU A 565 6.45 -11.94 -18.03
N VAL A 566 5.63 -12.23 -19.06
CA VAL A 566 4.18 -12.45 -18.91
C VAL A 566 3.93 -13.56 -17.88
N ALA A 567 4.59 -14.71 -18.01
CA ALA A 567 4.41 -15.83 -17.09
C ALA A 567 4.92 -15.52 -15.66
N ARG A 568 6.08 -14.85 -15.53
CA ARG A 568 6.67 -14.47 -14.22
C ARG A 568 5.75 -13.56 -13.41
N HIS A 569 4.98 -12.71 -14.07
CA HIS A 569 4.04 -11.79 -13.43
C HIS A 569 2.61 -12.36 -13.31
N GLY A 570 2.43 -13.68 -13.48
CA GLY A 570 1.12 -14.31 -13.30
C GLY A 570 0.08 -13.93 -14.37
N LEU A 571 0.54 -13.40 -15.51
CA LEU A 571 -0.27 -13.20 -16.71
C LEU A 571 -0.20 -14.46 -17.58
N ASN A 572 -1.12 -14.58 -18.55
CA ASN A 572 -1.17 -15.73 -19.46
C ASN A 572 -1.00 -15.24 -20.89
N LEU A 573 -0.25 -15.97 -21.72
CA LEU A 573 -0.33 -15.76 -23.15
C LEU A 573 -1.73 -16.16 -23.64
N ALA A 574 -2.38 -15.27 -24.37
CA ALA A 574 -3.69 -15.53 -24.96
C ALA A 574 -3.64 -16.72 -25.92
N GLU A 575 -4.59 -17.66 -25.76
CA GLU A 575 -4.86 -18.71 -26.75
C GLU A 575 -5.67 -18.11 -27.90
N LEU A 576 -5.03 -17.94 -29.06
CA LEU A 576 -5.61 -17.25 -30.20
C LEU A 576 -6.44 -18.20 -31.08
N PRO A 577 -7.60 -17.76 -31.59
CA PRO A 577 -8.48 -18.61 -32.39
C PRO A 577 -7.91 -18.87 -33.81
N ALA A 578 -8.28 -20.02 -34.39
CA ALA A 578 -7.85 -20.42 -35.74
C ALA A 578 -8.19 -19.37 -36.81
N GLN A 579 -9.32 -18.67 -36.66
CA GLN A 579 -9.76 -17.62 -37.57
C GLN A 579 -8.80 -16.42 -37.57
N LEU A 580 -8.23 -16.06 -36.41
CA LEU A 580 -7.22 -15.01 -36.35
C LEU A 580 -5.97 -15.46 -37.12
N TYR A 581 -5.46 -16.66 -36.86
CA TYR A 581 -4.31 -17.20 -37.60
C TYR A 581 -4.52 -17.20 -39.12
N ALA A 582 -5.69 -17.64 -39.60
CA ALA A 582 -6.04 -17.64 -41.02
C ALA A 582 -6.05 -16.21 -41.62
N SER A 583 -6.51 -15.21 -40.86
CA SER A 583 -6.47 -13.81 -41.30
C SER A 583 -5.03 -13.28 -41.39
N LEU A 584 -4.15 -13.70 -40.48
CA LEU A 584 -2.75 -13.29 -40.44
C LEU A 584 -1.92 -13.97 -41.53
N ASP A 585 -2.23 -15.23 -41.88
CA ASP A 585 -1.62 -15.96 -43.01
C ASP A 585 -1.80 -15.24 -44.35
N ALA A 586 -2.87 -14.44 -44.52
CA ALA A 586 -3.08 -13.63 -45.71
C ALA A 586 -2.19 -12.38 -45.79
N MET A 587 -1.53 -12.00 -44.69
CA MET A 587 -0.72 -10.78 -44.57
C MET A 587 0.77 -11.05 -44.31
N LEU A 588 1.11 -12.23 -43.79
CA LEU A 588 2.45 -12.58 -43.33
C LEU A 588 3.08 -13.68 -44.19
N PRO A 589 4.42 -13.75 -44.27
CA PRO A 589 5.10 -14.78 -45.04
C PRO A 589 4.82 -16.18 -44.46
N PRO A 590 4.92 -17.26 -45.27
CA PRO A 590 4.53 -18.60 -44.86
C PRO A 590 5.35 -19.18 -43.68
N PHE A 591 6.44 -18.54 -43.26
CA PHE A 591 7.34 -18.99 -42.19
C PHE A 591 7.22 -18.16 -40.89
N TRP A 592 6.19 -17.31 -40.73
CA TRP A 592 5.92 -16.63 -39.46
C TRP A 592 5.51 -17.62 -38.34
N SER A 593 5.57 -17.20 -37.06
CA SER A 593 5.55 -18.13 -35.91
C SER A 593 4.29 -18.96 -35.72
N ARG A 594 3.12 -18.48 -36.18
CA ARG A 594 1.78 -19.09 -35.97
C ARG A 594 1.49 -19.51 -34.53
N ARG A 595 1.95 -18.69 -33.59
CA ARG A 595 1.67 -18.84 -32.15
C ARG A 595 1.77 -17.48 -31.49
N ASN A 596 1.32 -17.40 -30.25
CA ASN A 596 1.61 -16.27 -29.37
C ASN A 596 2.88 -16.63 -28.56
N PRO A 597 3.97 -15.86 -28.60
CA PRO A 597 4.20 -14.57 -29.30
C PRO A 597 4.15 -14.63 -30.83
N LEU A 598 3.49 -13.63 -31.43
CA LEU A 598 3.37 -13.43 -32.88
C LEU A 598 4.63 -12.75 -33.42
N ASP A 599 5.58 -13.56 -33.91
CA ASP A 599 6.81 -13.09 -34.57
C ASP A 599 6.56 -12.86 -36.06
N LEU A 600 6.70 -11.60 -36.47
CA LEU A 600 6.50 -11.14 -37.85
C LEU A 600 7.78 -11.24 -38.70
N VAL A 601 8.83 -11.87 -38.17
CA VAL A 601 10.07 -12.26 -38.88
C VAL A 601 10.75 -11.12 -39.63
N ALA A 602 10.78 -9.93 -39.02
CA ALA A 602 11.28 -8.67 -39.58
C ALA A 602 10.75 -8.35 -40.99
N SER A 603 9.61 -8.95 -41.37
CA SER A 603 9.04 -8.89 -42.72
C SER A 603 7.83 -7.97 -42.81
N ALA A 604 7.32 -7.50 -41.68
CA ALA A 604 6.16 -6.63 -41.59
C ALA A 604 6.56 -5.15 -41.73
N GLY A 605 7.12 -4.79 -42.89
CA GLY A 605 7.34 -3.40 -43.28
C GLY A 605 6.04 -2.68 -43.64
N GLY A 606 6.05 -1.34 -43.52
CA GLY A 606 4.91 -0.49 -43.90
C GLY A 606 3.69 -0.68 -43.01
N ASP A 607 2.53 -0.99 -43.61
CA ASP A 607 1.22 -1.06 -42.93
C ASP A 607 0.85 -2.48 -42.43
N VAL A 608 1.69 -3.50 -42.70
CA VAL A 608 1.42 -4.88 -42.26
C VAL A 608 1.39 -4.97 -40.74
N GLY A 609 2.39 -4.39 -40.08
CA GLY A 609 2.49 -4.35 -38.61
C GLY A 609 1.25 -3.78 -37.91
N PRO A 610 0.88 -2.53 -38.20
CA PRO A 610 -0.34 -1.90 -37.66
C PRO A 610 -1.61 -2.74 -37.90
N ARG A 611 -1.75 -3.36 -39.08
CA ARG A 611 -2.90 -4.25 -39.39
C ARG A 611 -2.92 -5.52 -38.55
N VAL A 612 -1.77 -6.14 -38.28
CA VAL A 612 -1.67 -7.30 -37.38
C VAL A 612 -2.04 -6.89 -35.95
N ILE A 613 -1.49 -5.78 -35.45
CA ILE A 613 -1.78 -5.27 -34.10
C ILE A 613 -3.27 -4.98 -33.95
N LYS A 614 -3.89 -4.36 -34.95
CA LYS A 614 -5.34 -4.14 -35.01
C LYS A 614 -6.12 -5.46 -34.89
N ALA A 615 -5.84 -6.44 -35.75
CA ALA A 615 -6.55 -7.72 -35.74
C ALA A 615 -6.41 -8.46 -34.40
N VAL A 616 -5.23 -8.37 -33.76
CA VAL A 616 -4.96 -8.95 -32.44
C VAL A 616 -5.71 -8.20 -31.35
N ALA A 617 -5.71 -6.86 -31.36
CA ALA A 617 -6.42 -6.05 -30.37
C ALA A 617 -7.94 -6.23 -30.47
N GLU A 618 -8.50 -6.37 -31.67
CA GLU A 618 -9.94 -6.61 -31.89
C GLU A 618 -10.38 -8.04 -31.49
N CYS A 619 -9.46 -8.96 -31.21
CA CYS A 619 -9.79 -10.33 -30.85
C CYS A 619 -10.24 -10.47 -29.39
N ASP A 620 -11.44 -11.02 -29.15
CA ASP A 620 -12.01 -11.23 -27.80
C ASP A 620 -11.21 -12.17 -26.90
N ALA A 621 -10.32 -12.97 -27.47
CA ALA A 621 -9.39 -13.83 -26.72
C ALA A 621 -8.26 -13.04 -26.02
N VAL A 622 -8.11 -11.76 -26.33
CA VAL A 622 -7.00 -10.90 -25.89
C VAL A 622 -7.53 -9.77 -25.00
N ASP A 623 -6.92 -9.59 -23.83
CA ASP A 623 -7.25 -8.55 -22.85
C ASP A 623 -6.28 -7.36 -22.91
N ALA A 624 -5.04 -7.58 -23.40
CA ALA A 624 -4.01 -6.56 -23.57
C ALA A 624 -2.95 -7.01 -24.59
N VAL A 625 -2.22 -6.05 -25.17
CA VAL A 625 -1.18 -6.31 -26.18
C VAL A 625 0.15 -5.71 -25.75
N ILE A 626 1.23 -6.50 -25.87
CA ILE A 626 2.62 -6.00 -25.80
C ILE A 626 3.18 -5.99 -27.22
N VAL A 627 3.64 -4.83 -27.67
CA VAL A 627 4.20 -4.60 -29.00
C VAL A 627 5.70 -4.33 -28.89
N LEU A 628 6.51 -5.16 -29.54
CA LEU A 628 7.98 -5.15 -29.43
C LEU A 628 8.65 -4.81 -30.76
N SER A 629 9.69 -3.96 -30.70
CA SER A 629 10.58 -3.66 -31.83
C SER A 629 9.89 -3.07 -33.06
N PHE A 630 8.83 -2.26 -32.85
CA PHE A 630 8.22 -1.45 -33.92
C PHE A 630 8.71 0.00 -33.94
N LEU A 631 9.28 0.46 -32.83
CA LEU A 631 9.76 1.82 -32.65
C LEU A 631 11.29 1.79 -32.50
N GLY A 632 11.99 2.82 -32.97
CA GLY A 632 13.44 2.97 -32.77
C GLY A 632 14.24 1.92 -33.54
N VAL A 633 13.76 1.51 -34.72
CA VAL A 633 14.37 0.46 -35.54
C VAL A 633 15.35 1.09 -36.56
N PRO A 634 16.67 0.84 -36.46
CA PRO A 634 17.68 1.51 -37.29
C PRO A 634 17.68 1.15 -38.77
N THR A 635 16.90 0.16 -39.20
CA THR A 635 16.95 -0.43 -40.55
C THR A 635 16.01 0.22 -41.57
N SER A 636 15.21 1.22 -41.16
CA SER A 636 14.50 2.02 -42.16
C SER A 636 15.55 2.84 -42.93
N ALA A 637 15.65 2.65 -44.25
CA ALA A 637 16.66 3.26 -45.11
C ALA A 637 16.59 4.82 -45.18
N THR A 638 15.82 5.44 -44.29
CA THR A 638 15.45 6.86 -44.24
C THR A 638 15.54 7.45 -42.83
N ASP A 639 16.07 6.74 -41.83
CA ASP A 639 16.21 7.28 -40.47
C ASP A 639 17.49 8.14 -40.34
N ASP A 640 17.34 9.45 -40.49
CA ASP A 640 18.40 10.45 -40.35
C ASP A 640 18.40 11.15 -38.99
N ARG A 641 17.66 10.61 -38.01
CA ARG A 641 17.52 11.23 -36.68
C ARG A 641 18.85 11.30 -35.96
N ALA A 642 19.12 12.48 -35.38
CA ALA A 642 20.20 12.64 -34.43
C ALA A 642 19.96 11.76 -33.20
N MET A 643 21.00 11.05 -32.76
CA MET A 643 21.02 10.42 -31.45
C MET A 643 21.41 11.46 -30.40
N THR A 644 20.76 11.41 -29.24
CA THR A 644 21.17 12.20 -28.08
C THR A 644 22.54 11.72 -27.57
N ALA A 645 23.20 12.51 -26.72
CA ALA A 645 24.44 12.09 -26.07
C ALA A 645 24.29 10.80 -25.25
N ASP A 646 23.06 10.50 -24.82
CA ASP A 646 22.69 9.30 -24.05
C ASP A 646 22.32 8.11 -24.95
N GLY A 647 22.42 8.26 -26.27
CA GLY A 647 22.17 7.19 -27.25
C GLY A 647 20.69 6.97 -27.61
N GLU A 648 19.80 7.91 -27.29
CA GLU A 648 18.38 7.84 -27.64
C GLU A 648 18.10 8.51 -28.98
N PHE A 649 17.12 8.02 -29.75
CA PHE A 649 16.64 8.77 -30.92
C PHE A 649 15.89 10.04 -30.48
N ALA A 650 16.26 11.18 -31.08
CA ALA A 650 15.61 12.47 -30.82
C ALA A 650 14.25 12.54 -31.52
N GLY A 651 13.18 12.20 -30.78
CA GLY A 651 11.80 12.26 -31.27
C GLY A 651 11.41 11.10 -32.17
N LEU A 652 10.23 11.20 -32.80
CA LEU A 652 9.65 10.16 -33.64
C LEU A 652 9.75 10.53 -35.13
N ILE A 653 10.02 9.55 -35.99
CA ILE A 653 9.81 9.74 -37.43
C ILE A 653 8.30 9.82 -37.75
N PRO A 654 7.89 10.35 -38.92
CA PRO A 654 6.48 10.47 -39.29
C PRO A 654 5.71 9.15 -39.22
N TRP A 655 6.33 8.04 -39.62
CA TRP A 655 5.70 6.72 -39.55
C TRP A 655 5.47 6.27 -38.10
N GLU A 656 6.44 6.43 -37.20
CA GLU A 656 6.28 6.09 -35.77
C GLU A 656 5.21 6.96 -35.11
N SER A 657 5.14 8.25 -35.46
CA SER A 657 4.09 9.15 -34.98
C SER A 657 2.70 8.69 -35.44
N SER A 658 2.56 8.33 -36.73
CA SER A 658 1.33 7.78 -37.29
C SER A 658 0.95 6.44 -36.65
N PHE A 659 1.95 5.58 -36.41
CA PHE A 659 1.78 4.30 -35.74
C PHE A 659 1.25 4.49 -34.31
N LEU A 660 1.87 5.34 -33.50
CA LEU A 660 1.40 5.60 -32.14
C LEU A 660 0.00 6.23 -32.12
N LEU A 661 -0.32 7.14 -33.06
CA LEU A 661 -1.69 7.64 -33.21
C LEU A 661 -2.69 6.50 -33.47
N SER A 662 -2.35 5.55 -34.35
CA SER A 662 -3.21 4.38 -34.60
C SER A 662 -3.35 3.48 -33.36
N VAL A 663 -2.30 3.36 -32.55
CA VAL A 663 -2.36 2.64 -31.25
C VAL A 663 -3.34 3.33 -30.30
N ALA A 664 -3.34 4.67 -30.23
CA ALA A 664 -4.31 5.41 -29.42
C ALA A 664 -5.75 5.14 -29.86
N GLU A 665 -6.02 5.15 -31.17
CA GLU A 665 -7.33 4.84 -31.77
C GLU A 665 -7.79 3.40 -31.49
N LEU A 666 -6.87 2.45 -31.52
CA LEU A 666 -7.15 1.05 -31.18
C LEU A 666 -7.51 0.89 -29.71
N MET A 667 -6.79 1.55 -28.79
CA MET A 667 -7.12 1.52 -27.37
C MET A 667 -8.51 2.13 -27.09
N GLU A 668 -8.88 3.19 -27.80
CA GLU A 668 -10.21 3.81 -27.66
C GLU A 668 -11.34 2.93 -28.18
N SER A 669 -11.13 2.26 -29.31
CA SER A 669 -12.15 1.42 -29.96
C SER A 669 -12.30 0.04 -29.30
N THR A 670 -11.21 -0.54 -28.81
CA THR A 670 -11.20 -1.89 -28.21
C THR A 670 -11.32 -1.88 -26.69
N GLY A 671 -10.96 -0.77 -26.03
CA GLY A 671 -10.87 -0.69 -24.57
C GLY A 671 -9.71 -1.50 -23.97
N LYS A 672 -8.75 -1.96 -24.78
CA LYS A 672 -7.63 -2.81 -24.34
C LYS A 672 -6.31 -2.05 -24.33
N PRO A 673 -5.46 -2.19 -23.29
CA PRO A 673 -4.18 -1.49 -23.26
C PRO A 673 -3.20 -2.11 -24.25
N ILE A 674 -2.46 -1.24 -24.94
CA ILE A 674 -1.38 -1.60 -25.85
C ILE A 674 -0.10 -0.92 -25.36
N LEU A 675 0.87 -1.73 -24.90
CA LEU A 675 2.16 -1.25 -24.43
C LEU A 675 3.24 -1.46 -25.48
N ASN A 676 4.05 -0.43 -25.72
CA ASN A 676 5.11 -0.48 -26.71
C ASN A 676 6.47 -0.59 -26.02
N VAL A 677 7.33 -1.47 -26.53
CA VAL A 677 8.73 -1.58 -26.14
C VAL A 677 9.55 -1.41 -27.41
N PRO A 678 10.41 -0.38 -27.48
CA PRO A 678 11.14 -0.05 -28.69
C PRO A 678 12.33 -1.00 -28.87
N ASP A 679 12.87 -1.07 -30.09
CA ASP A 679 14.09 -1.81 -30.39
C ASP A 679 15.32 -1.11 -29.80
N SER A 680 15.42 0.20 -30.05
CA SER A 680 16.40 1.10 -29.44
C SER A 680 15.70 2.18 -28.60
N PRO A 681 16.35 2.72 -27.54
CA PRO A 681 15.77 3.77 -26.71
C PRO A 681 15.30 4.99 -27.53
N ILE A 682 14.11 5.48 -27.19
CA ILE A 682 13.51 6.68 -27.80
C ILE A 682 13.28 7.70 -26.72
N ARG A 683 13.60 8.95 -27.02
CA ARG A 683 13.31 10.04 -26.09
C ARG A 683 11.81 10.27 -25.99
N GLY A 684 11.28 10.14 -24.78
CA GLY A 684 9.85 10.25 -24.50
C GLY A 684 9.28 8.94 -23.97
N SER A 685 8.26 9.02 -23.13
CA SER A 685 7.57 7.82 -22.63
C SER A 685 6.05 7.88 -22.76
N VAL A 686 5.47 9.07 -22.79
CA VAL A 686 4.02 9.27 -22.98
C VAL A 686 3.85 10.19 -24.18
N PHE A 687 3.09 9.74 -25.19
CA PHE A 687 2.87 10.49 -26.42
C PHE A 687 1.40 10.92 -26.49
N ASP A 688 1.13 12.20 -26.26
CA ASP A 688 -0.24 12.73 -26.26
C ASP A 688 -0.62 13.27 -27.65
N PHE A 689 -1.69 12.72 -28.21
CA PHE A 689 -2.27 13.13 -29.50
C PHE A 689 -3.64 13.81 -29.34
N GLY A 690 -3.98 14.31 -28.14
CA GLY A 690 -5.27 14.93 -27.86
C GLY A 690 -6.43 13.92 -27.79
N ARG A 691 -6.10 12.65 -27.55
CA ARG A 691 -7.04 11.53 -27.46
C ARG A 691 -7.31 11.14 -26.00
N ARG A 692 -8.31 10.30 -25.76
CA ARG A 692 -8.66 9.80 -24.42
C ARG A 692 -7.51 9.03 -23.80
N TYR A 693 -6.85 8.20 -24.61
CA TYR A 693 -5.68 7.41 -24.23
C TYR A 693 -4.43 7.90 -24.96
N SER A 694 -3.29 7.79 -24.28
CA SER A 694 -1.99 8.21 -24.79
C SER A 694 -1.07 6.99 -24.86
N PRO A 695 -0.51 6.64 -26.03
CA PRO A 695 0.43 5.54 -26.16
C PRO A 695 1.64 5.72 -25.23
N ILE A 696 2.06 4.61 -24.64
CA ILE A 696 3.21 4.56 -23.74
C ILE A 696 4.30 3.68 -24.34
N VAL A 697 5.53 4.15 -24.17
CA VAL A 697 6.77 3.42 -24.47
C VAL A 697 7.49 3.11 -23.17
N LEU A 698 7.70 1.82 -22.91
CA LEU A 698 8.43 1.31 -21.75
C LEU A 698 9.78 0.73 -22.18
N SER A 699 10.71 0.68 -21.24
CA SER A 699 12.11 0.31 -21.51
C SER A 699 12.33 -1.18 -21.74
N SER A 700 11.40 -2.05 -21.32
CA SER A 700 11.56 -3.49 -21.43
C SER A 700 10.24 -4.27 -21.42
N PRO A 701 10.23 -5.54 -21.89
CA PRO A 701 9.09 -6.43 -21.73
C PRO A 701 8.75 -6.71 -20.26
N GLN A 702 9.75 -6.70 -19.37
CA GLN A 702 9.54 -6.85 -17.93
C GLN A 702 8.70 -5.68 -17.37
N ALA A 703 9.06 -4.44 -17.71
CA ALA A 703 8.29 -3.27 -17.30
C ALA A 703 6.85 -3.32 -17.83
N ALA A 704 6.66 -3.78 -19.08
CA ALA A 704 5.34 -3.93 -19.68
C ALA A 704 4.48 -5.01 -18.99
N ALA A 705 5.06 -6.19 -18.73
CA ALA A 705 4.36 -7.27 -18.03
C ALA A 705 4.00 -6.86 -16.59
N LEU A 706 4.93 -6.24 -15.86
CA LEU A 706 4.67 -5.71 -14.52
C LEU A 706 3.54 -4.68 -14.52
N ALA A 707 3.56 -3.72 -15.46
CA ALA A 707 2.52 -2.72 -15.56
C ALA A 707 1.14 -3.36 -15.79
N LEU A 708 1.03 -4.31 -16.72
CA LEU A 708 -0.23 -5.00 -17.02
C LEU A 708 -0.75 -5.83 -15.84
N ASP A 709 0.13 -6.54 -15.12
CA ASP A 709 -0.24 -7.28 -13.91
C ASP A 709 -0.83 -6.35 -12.84
N ARG A 710 -0.15 -5.23 -12.56
CA ARG A 710 -0.60 -4.25 -11.57
C ARG A 710 -1.87 -3.52 -11.99
N MET A 711 -2.00 -3.18 -13.28
CA MET A 711 -3.21 -2.58 -13.83
C MET A 711 -4.41 -3.53 -13.76
N GLU A 712 -4.23 -4.81 -14.07
CA GLU A 712 -5.27 -5.83 -13.93
C GLU A 712 -5.67 -5.99 -12.47
N TRP A 713 -4.70 -6.09 -11.56
CA TRP A 713 -4.96 -6.21 -10.12
C TRP A 713 -5.79 -5.02 -9.62
N TYR A 714 -5.43 -3.80 -10.01
CA TYR A 714 -6.19 -2.61 -9.66
C TYR A 714 -7.60 -2.63 -10.29
N GLY A 715 -7.71 -2.99 -11.57
CA GLY A 715 -8.97 -3.06 -12.31
C GLY A 715 -9.95 -4.09 -11.74
N SER A 716 -9.49 -5.31 -11.46
CA SER A 716 -10.29 -6.36 -10.82
C SER A 716 -10.75 -5.92 -9.44
N ARG A 717 -9.90 -5.19 -8.70
CA ARG A 717 -10.26 -4.66 -7.38
C ARG A 717 -11.43 -3.69 -7.46
N ARG A 718 -11.44 -2.80 -8.47
CA ARG A 718 -12.53 -1.84 -8.73
C ARG A 718 -13.82 -2.52 -9.18
N ARG A 719 -13.74 -3.48 -10.12
CA ARG A 719 -14.91 -4.24 -10.60
C ARG A 719 -15.62 -4.98 -9.47
N ASN A 720 -14.88 -5.51 -8.50
CA ASN A 720 -15.44 -6.23 -7.35
C ASN A 720 -15.84 -5.30 -6.17
N ARG A 721 -15.88 -3.98 -6.35
CA ARG A 721 -16.41 -3.02 -5.34
C ARG A 721 -17.83 -2.53 -5.65
N SER A 722 -18.23 -2.52 -6.93
CA SER A 722 -19.62 -2.31 -7.36
C SER A 722 -20.43 -3.56 -7.13
#